data_AF-A0A355S664-F1
#
_entry.id   AF-A0A355S664-F1
#
_cell.length_a   1.000
_cell.length_b   1.000
_cell.length_c   1.000
_cell.angle_alpha   90.00
_cell.angle_beta   90.00
_cell.angle_gamma   90.00
#
_symmetry.space_group_name_H-M   'P 1'
#
loop_
_entity.id
_entity.type
_entity.pdbx_description
1 polymer ?
#
loop_
_entity_poly.entity_id
_entity_poly.type
_entity_poly.pdbx_seq_one_letter_code
_entity_poly.pdbx_strand_id
1 'polypeptide(L)'
;YGERWARHWLDLARFAESNGYAFDKDRGGAYHFRDFVIKALNEDMPYDRFVRLQIAGDQIEPENYMAQAATGFLAAGPFTSQQTQKERERSRYEQLDDIVHTMGTSMLGLTIGCARCHDHKYDPVPISDYYRLVSCFSETGFQDHAHDPNPAKTKNEKQKFDLAHEKLVVSRTKFEQEILPTRLAEWLATRKKPQETETLSPWSHIGPFGATDFKKAYNETFPPEKSVNLSETYEDRKWVARPEWKDGTIHNTLKGDNSANYLFRTIEVSSARSLPVSFGRDDAIKVWLNSESVLAKETQGGVAKDQDKLTLELKAGSNQLLVKIINGGGGSGFYFSTSPEVPENINSILALAPEVRSDKQKQEVLKWYSPRDPDWTKLNHSVDEHAKTAPKPALINIYAARKGGATYNFGADTRKVYFLERGESNSKQDLATPAFLRVLQVENVTEEHWLKGPEKHPPRVALAHWMTDADKGAGHLLARVIVNRLWQHHLGLGIVRTPSDFGSQGMPPTHPALLDYLAGELIRNGWRLKPLHKMIMMSSVYRQQGNLNQMAMKIDPENKLWWRRGATRLEAEVIRDSLLAVSGTLDKRMFDKGSVDQRETRRSIYLTVKRSNLIPILQLFDAPDAMQGIGQRIATTVPPQALAMMNSSYVREIAEKFATRIRSDESASIPEIIQRAYQHALSRLPTTAEEQQMSAFIKGQAESYGDSPQAMDTAIADFCQTVICLNEFIFVD
;
A
#
# COMPACT_ATOMS: atom_id res chain seq x y z
N TYR A 1 -5.94 -17.01 -12.89
CA TYR A 1 -7.32 -17.28 -12.42
C TYR A 1 -7.86 -16.08 -11.66
N GLY A 2 -7.28 -15.69 -10.52
CA GLY A 2 -7.75 -14.57 -9.69
C GLY A 2 -7.87 -13.25 -10.44
N GLU A 3 -6.89 -12.86 -11.27
CA GLU A 3 -6.96 -11.64 -12.09
C GLU A 3 -8.17 -11.60 -13.02
N ARG A 4 -8.58 -12.75 -13.59
CA ARG A 4 -9.71 -12.81 -14.53
C ARG A 4 -11.05 -12.70 -13.81
N TRP A 5 -11.20 -13.43 -12.70
CA TRP A 5 -12.43 -13.50 -11.92
C TRP A 5 -12.63 -12.31 -10.98
N ALA A 6 -11.55 -11.67 -10.52
CA ALA A 6 -11.63 -10.50 -9.67
C ALA A 6 -12.36 -9.34 -10.36
N ARG A 7 -12.20 -9.16 -11.67
CA ARG A 7 -12.88 -8.09 -12.44
C ARG A 7 -14.39 -8.11 -12.22
N HIS A 8 -15.01 -9.30 -12.31
CA HIS A 8 -16.45 -9.45 -12.09
C HIS A 8 -16.88 -9.03 -10.68
N TRP A 9 -16.06 -9.31 -9.67
CA TRP A 9 -16.35 -8.87 -8.30
C TRP A 9 -16.12 -7.37 -8.11
N LEU A 10 -15.10 -6.81 -8.76
CA LEU A 10 -14.78 -5.39 -8.70
C LEU A 10 -15.86 -4.53 -9.38
N ASP A 11 -16.51 -5.06 -10.43
CA ASP A 11 -17.69 -4.46 -11.05
C ASP A 11 -18.86 -4.35 -10.05
N LEU A 12 -19.12 -5.43 -9.30
CA LEU A 12 -20.16 -5.45 -8.26
C LEU A 12 -19.84 -4.49 -7.12
N ALA A 13 -18.57 -4.44 -6.73
CA ALA A 13 -18.06 -3.56 -5.69
C ALA A 13 -17.90 -2.10 -6.15
N ARG A 14 -18.25 -1.76 -7.42
CA ARG A 14 -18.08 -0.42 -8.01
C ARG A 14 -16.69 0.16 -7.73
N PHE A 15 -15.67 -0.69 -7.87
CA PHE A 15 -14.31 -0.37 -7.48
C PHE A 15 -13.73 0.75 -8.34
N ALA A 16 -13.19 1.78 -7.68
CA ALA A 16 -12.33 2.78 -8.30
C ALA A 16 -11.27 3.26 -7.31
N GLU A 17 -10.17 3.76 -7.85
CA GLU A 17 -9.07 4.38 -7.10
C GLU A 17 -9.25 5.91 -6.99
N SER A 18 -10.47 6.41 -7.08
CA SER A 18 -10.78 7.85 -7.02
C SER A 18 -12.17 8.12 -6.42
N ASN A 19 -12.45 9.34 -5.97
CA ASN A 19 -13.69 9.68 -5.24
C ASN A 19 -14.97 9.76 -6.08
N GLY A 20 -14.87 10.07 -7.36
CA GLY A 20 -15.95 10.51 -8.23
C GLY A 20 -16.29 12.00 -8.07
N TYR A 21 -17.36 12.43 -8.74
CA TYR A 21 -17.90 13.80 -8.72
C TYR A 21 -16.87 14.87 -9.14
N ALA A 22 -17.13 16.15 -8.83
CA ALA A 22 -16.45 17.30 -9.42
C ALA A 22 -14.93 17.40 -9.15
N PHE A 23 -14.42 16.84 -8.05
CA PHE A 23 -13.00 16.91 -7.68
C PHE A 23 -12.23 15.60 -7.89
N ASP A 24 -12.96 14.47 -8.07
CA ASP A 24 -12.46 13.11 -8.30
C ASP A 24 -11.05 12.81 -7.74
N LYS A 25 -10.88 13.07 -6.43
CA LYS A 25 -9.58 12.93 -5.76
C LYS A 25 -9.13 11.46 -5.77
N ASP A 26 -7.85 11.26 -6.05
CA ASP A 26 -7.23 9.93 -6.04
C ASP A 26 -7.24 9.32 -4.62
N ARG A 27 -7.48 8.00 -4.57
CA ARG A 27 -7.45 7.15 -3.37
C ARG A 27 -6.23 6.25 -3.45
N GLY A 28 -5.07 6.78 -3.05
CA GLY A 28 -3.77 6.14 -3.29
C GLY A 28 -3.62 4.73 -2.72
N GLY A 29 -4.32 4.38 -1.64
CA GLY A 29 -4.30 3.05 -1.01
C GLY A 29 -5.42 2.10 -1.45
N ALA A 30 -6.29 2.47 -2.41
CA ALA A 30 -7.47 1.68 -2.76
C ALA A 30 -7.15 0.38 -3.53
N TYR A 31 -6.05 0.36 -4.29
CA TYR A 31 -5.63 -0.85 -5.03
C TYR A 31 -5.39 -2.07 -4.14
N HIS A 32 -5.15 -1.89 -2.84
CA HIS A 32 -5.02 -3.00 -1.90
C HIS A 32 -6.32 -3.83 -1.80
N PHE A 33 -7.50 -3.24 -2.02
CA PHE A 33 -8.75 -3.99 -2.10
C PHE A 33 -8.80 -4.87 -3.35
N ARG A 34 -8.42 -4.35 -4.52
CA ARG A 34 -8.26 -5.15 -5.74
C ARG A 34 -7.30 -6.32 -5.51
N ASP A 35 -6.16 -6.05 -4.89
CA ASP A 35 -5.17 -7.07 -4.57
C ASP A 35 -5.72 -8.11 -3.58
N PHE A 36 -6.53 -7.70 -2.61
CA PHE A 36 -7.27 -8.60 -1.73
C PHE A 36 -8.15 -9.57 -2.51
N VAL A 37 -8.98 -9.06 -3.42
CA VAL A 37 -9.89 -9.88 -4.23
C VAL A 37 -9.10 -10.89 -5.08
N ILE A 38 -8.02 -10.45 -5.74
CA ILE A 38 -7.18 -11.31 -6.57
C ILE A 38 -6.53 -12.42 -5.74
N LYS A 39 -5.95 -12.09 -4.59
CA LYS A 39 -5.30 -13.06 -3.69
C LYS A 39 -6.30 -14.05 -3.11
N ALA A 40 -7.44 -13.58 -2.60
CA ALA A 40 -8.49 -14.44 -2.04
C ALA A 40 -8.98 -15.49 -3.05
N LEU A 41 -9.21 -15.08 -4.31
CA LEU A 41 -9.58 -16.01 -5.37
C LEU A 41 -8.44 -16.97 -5.74
N ASN A 42 -7.20 -16.48 -5.85
CA ASN A 42 -6.05 -17.33 -6.15
C ASN A 42 -5.81 -18.39 -5.06
N GLU A 43 -6.00 -18.04 -3.80
CA GLU A 43 -5.88 -18.93 -2.65
C GLU A 43 -7.11 -19.85 -2.46
N ASP A 44 -8.17 -19.66 -3.26
CA ASP A 44 -9.44 -20.38 -3.12
C ASP A 44 -10.04 -20.22 -1.72
N MET A 45 -9.97 -18.99 -1.19
CA MET A 45 -10.56 -18.61 0.08
C MET A 45 -12.04 -19.01 0.09
N PRO A 46 -12.54 -19.65 1.17
CA PRO A 46 -13.97 -19.90 1.35
C PRO A 46 -14.79 -18.62 1.15
N TYR A 47 -15.83 -18.67 0.33
CA TYR A 47 -16.61 -17.49 -0.06
C TYR A 47 -17.33 -16.84 1.13
N ASP A 48 -17.75 -17.62 2.11
CA ASP A 48 -18.28 -17.12 3.38
C ASP A 48 -17.23 -16.27 4.14
N ARG A 49 -15.96 -16.72 4.18
CA ARG A 49 -14.86 -15.93 4.75
C ARG A 49 -14.59 -14.67 3.93
N PHE A 50 -14.58 -14.79 2.60
CA PHE A 50 -14.41 -13.66 1.69
C PHE A 50 -15.48 -12.58 1.90
N VAL A 51 -16.74 -12.97 2.12
CA VAL A 51 -17.84 -12.05 2.47
C VAL A 51 -17.63 -11.44 3.85
N ARG A 52 -17.31 -12.26 4.87
CA ARG A 52 -17.11 -11.77 6.24
C ARG A 52 -16.01 -10.71 6.33
N LEU A 53 -14.89 -10.92 5.67
CA LEU A 53 -13.78 -9.96 5.66
C LEU A 53 -14.15 -8.65 4.96
N GLN A 54 -15.00 -8.68 3.93
CA GLN A 54 -15.43 -7.45 3.25
C GLN A 54 -16.40 -6.62 4.09
N ILE A 55 -17.23 -7.27 4.91
CA ILE A 55 -18.18 -6.58 5.79
C ILE A 55 -17.52 -6.07 7.08
N ALA A 56 -16.58 -6.84 7.65
CA ALA A 56 -16.04 -6.54 8.97
C ALA A 56 -14.58 -6.95 9.19
N GLY A 57 -13.77 -7.12 8.14
CA GLY A 57 -12.38 -7.59 8.25
C GLY A 57 -11.52 -6.73 9.18
N ASP A 58 -11.77 -5.41 9.23
CA ASP A 58 -11.08 -4.50 10.14
C ASP A 58 -11.32 -4.80 11.63
N GLN A 59 -12.43 -5.46 11.95
CA GLN A 59 -12.84 -5.83 13.30
C GLN A 59 -12.59 -7.32 13.61
N ILE A 60 -12.64 -8.19 12.59
CA ILE A 60 -12.42 -9.64 12.74
C ILE A 60 -10.92 -9.93 12.88
N GLU A 61 -10.07 -9.30 12.08
CA GLU A 61 -8.62 -9.51 12.09
C GLU A 61 -7.88 -8.16 12.03
N PRO A 62 -7.87 -7.37 13.12
CA PRO A 62 -7.38 -5.99 13.10
C PRO A 62 -5.91 -5.86 12.68
N GLU A 63 -5.08 -6.87 12.97
CA GLU A 63 -3.65 -6.88 12.64
C GLU A 63 -3.36 -7.40 11.22
N ASN A 64 -4.32 -8.04 10.55
CA ASN A 64 -4.13 -8.62 9.23
C ASN A 64 -4.38 -7.57 8.14
N TYR A 65 -3.32 -7.20 7.41
CA TYR A 65 -3.40 -6.21 6.34
C TYR A 65 -4.43 -6.59 5.25
N MET A 66 -4.60 -7.88 4.96
CA MET A 66 -5.56 -8.35 3.96
C MET A 66 -6.99 -8.21 4.45
N ALA A 67 -7.23 -8.44 5.74
CA ALA A 67 -8.54 -8.23 6.34
C ALA A 67 -8.89 -6.74 6.41
N GLN A 68 -7.92 -5.88 6.69
CA GLN A 68 -8.08 -4.42 6.59
C GLN A 68 -8.39 -3.98 5.15
N ALA A 69 -7.66 -4.50 4.16
CA ALA A 69 -7.89 -4.16 2.76
C ALA A 69 -9.25 -4.66 2.23
N ALA A 70 -9.75 -5.79 2.75
CA ALA A 70 -11.03 -6.37 2.35
C ALA A 70 -12.22 -5.42 2.54
N THR A 71 -12.22 -4.61 3.61
CA THR A 71 -13.29 -3.64 3.87
C THR A 71 -13.26 -2.45 2.91
N GLY A 72 -12.32 -2.42 1.96
CA GLY A 72 -12.37 -1.58 0.78
C GLY A 72 -13.66 -1.74 -0.03
N PHE A 73 -14.33 -2.90 0.05
CA PHE A 73 -15.69 -3.10 -0.49
C PHE A 73 -16.68 -2.02 -0.03
N LEU A 74 -16.67 -1.69 1.27
CA LEU A 74 -17.56 -0.69 1.85
C LEU A 74 -17.16 0.74 1.44
N ALA A 75 -15.87 0.98 1.17
CA ALA A 75 -15.31 2.28 0.81
C ALA A 75 -15.24 2.53 -0.70
N ALA A 76 -15.54 1.53 -1.52
CA ALA A 76 -15.32 1.57 -2.97
C ALA A 76 -16.25 2.56 -3.68
N GLY A 77 -17.47 2.78 -3.16
CA GLY A 77 -18.46 3.68 -3.74
C GLY A 77 -17.99 5.13 -3.91
N PRO A 78 -18.61 5.88 -4.84
CA PRO A 78 -18.31 7.29 -5.02
C PRO A 78 -18.77 8.08 -3.78
N PHE A 79 -18.05 9.14 -3.42
CA PHE A 79 -18.51 10.09 -2.40
C PHE A 79 -18.01 11.50 -2.71
N THR A 80 -18.81 12.50 -2.37
CA THR A 80 -18.40 13.91 -2.52
C THR A 80 -17.57 14.37 -1.32
N SER A 81 -16.36 14.87 -1.59
CA SER A 81 -15.48 15.45 -0.57
C SER A 81 -15.73 16.93 -0.30
N GLN A 82 -16.56 17.60 -1.10
CA GLN A 82 -16.92 19.01 -0.91
C GLN A 82 -18.40 19.12 -0.54
N GLN A 83 -18.64 19.53 0.71
CA GLN A 83 -19.96 19.65 1.30
C GLN A 83 -19.98 20.80 2.30
N THR A 84 -21.07 21.54 2.32
CA THR A 84 -21.38 22.47 3.41
C THR A 84 -21.70 21.71 4.69
N GLN A 85 -21.62 22.37 5.86
CA GLN A 85 -21.96 21.73 7.13
C GLN A 85 -23.39 21.17 7.16
N LYS A 86 -24.34 21.82 6.46
CA LYS A 86 -25.74 21.40 6.36
C LYS A 86 -25.94 20.13 5.53
N GLU A 87 -25.00 19.79 4.65
CA GLU A 87 -25.11 18.63 3.75
C GLU A 87 -24.46 17.36 4.31
N ARG A 88 -23.61 17.48 5.34
CA ARG A 88 -22.83 16.35 5.88
C ARG A 88 -23.70 15.21 6.38
N GLU A 89 -24.81 15.53 7.04
CA GLU A 89 -25.71 14.51 7.57
C GLU A 89 -26.46 13.78 6.45
N ARG A 90 -27.03 14.51 5.48
CA ARG A 90 -27.65 13.90 4.28
C ARG A 90 -26.65 12.98 3.57
N SER A 91 -25.44 13.47 3.35
CA SER A 91 -24.38 12.73 2.66
C SER A 91 -23.91 11.50 3.44
N ARG A 92 -23.99 11.54 4.79
CA ARG A 92 -23.73 10.36 5.62
C ARG A 92 -24.79 9.27 5.38
N TYR A 93 -26.07 9.63 5.32
CA TYR A 93 -27.12 8.67 4.99
C TYR A 93 -27.00 8.16 3.55
N GLU A 94 -26.66 9.00 2.59
CA GLU A 94 -26.37 8.58 1.20
C GLU A 94 -25.23 7.56 1.14
N GLN A 95 -24.15 7.77 1.90
CA GLN A 95 -23.04 6.81 1.98
C GLN A 95 -23.45 5.47 2.62
N LEU A 96 -24.25 5.52 3.69
CA LEU A 96 -24.72 4.32 4.36
C LEU A 96 -25.71 3.53 3.49
N ASP A 97 -26.58 4.24 2.78
CA ASP A 97 -27.48 3.69 1.78
C ASP A 97 -26.68 3.02 0.65
N ASP A 98 -25.66 3.70 0.13
CA ASP A 98 -24.76 3.16 -0.89
C ASP A 98 -24.12 1.84 -0.45
N ILE A 99 -23.60 1.74 0.79
CA ILE A 99 -23.06 0.50 1.37
C ILE A 99 -24.12 -0.62 1.34
N VAL A 100 -25.28 -0.36 1.96
CA VAL A 100 -26.35 -1.34 2.15
C VAL A 100 -26.93 -1.78 0.80
N HIS A 101 -27.09 -0.87 -0.14
CA HIS A 101 -27.54 -1.14 -1.50
C HIS A 101 -26.58 -2.08 -2.26
N THR A 102 -25.27 -1.83 -2.25
CA THR A 102 -24.28 -2.76 -2.85
C THR A 102 -24.35 -4.11 -2.21
N MET A 103 -24.33 -4.17 -0.87
CA MET A 103 -24.31 -5.43 -0.14
C MET A 103 -25.57 -6.24 -0.50
N GLY A 104 -26.74 -5.60 -0.50
CA GLY A 104 -28.01 -6.18 -0.91
C GLY A 104 -27.94 -6.75 -2.33
N THR A 105 -27.55 -5.96 -3.31
CA THR A 105 -27.58 -6.36 -4.74
C THR A 105 -26.44 -7.33 -5.13
N SER A 106 -25.24 -7.17 -4.58
CA SER A 106 -24.07 -7.99 -4.93
C SER A 106 -24.04 -9.33 -4.21
N MET A 107 -24.35 -9.35 -2.90
CA MET A 107 -24.22 -10.53 -2.04
C MET A 107 -25.54 -11.24 -1.80
N LEU A 108 -26.63 -10.50 -1.56
CA LEU A 108 -27.95 -11.10 -1.28
C LEU A 108 -28.86 -11.16 -2.51
N GLY A 109 -28.50 -10.48 -3.60
CA GLY A 109 -29.35 -10.37 -4.78
C GLY A 109 -30.70 -9.71 -4.49
N LEU A 110 -30.75 -8.71 -3.60
CA LEU A 110 -31.99 -8.02 -3.21
C LEU A 110 -31.87 -6.51 -3.40
N THR A 111 -32.91 -5.89 -3.95
CA THR A 111 -33.00 -4.42 -4.16
C THR A 111 -33.57 -3.70 -2.94
N ILE A 112 -32.88 -3.77 -1.81
CA ILE A 112 -33.37 -3.23 -0.53
C ILE A 112 -33.44 -1.70 -0.44
N GLY A 113 -32.87 -0.96 -1.40
CA GLY A 113 -32.79 0.51 -1.37
C GLY A 113 -34.14 1.23 -1.40
N CYS A 114 -35.19 0.65 -2.01
CA CYS A 114 -36.52 1.25 -2.00
C CYS A 114 -37.11 1.35 -0.58
N ALA A 115 -36.68 0.46 0.33
CA ALA A 115 -37.10 0.45 1.73
C ALA A 115 -36.60 1.66 2.53
N ARG A 116 -35.83 2.57 1.93
CA ARG A 116 -35.36 3.81 2.56
C ARG A 116 -36.49 4.80 2.83
N CYS A 117 -37.44 4.92 1.90
CA CYS A 117 -38.46 5.98 1.90
C CYS A 117 -39.88 5.48 2.19
N HIS A 118 -40.15 4.20 1.93
CA HIS A 118 -41.40 3.53 2.23
C HIS A 118 -41.14 2.04 2.42
N ASP A 119 -42.07 1.29 3.02
CA ASP A 119 -41.98 -0.18 3.01
C ASP A 119 -41.80 -0.68 1.58
N HIS A 120 -40.87 -1.60 1.36
CA HIS A 120 -40.55 -2.05 0.02
C HIS A 120 -41.81 -2.54 -0.71
N LYS A 121 -42.02 -2.07 -1.94
CA LYS A 121 -43.31 -2.17 -2.62
C LYS A 121 -43.73 -3.61 -2.94
N TYR A 122 -42.77 -4.48 -3.19
CA TYR A 122 -43.00 -5.84 -3.71
C TYR A 122 -42.48 -6.92 -2.76
N ASP A 123 -41.23 -6.81 -2.34
CA ASP A 123 -40.64 -7.70 -1.33
C ASP A 123 -41.00 -7.28 0.10
N PRO A 124 -41.13 -8.22 1.05
CA PRO A 124 -41.52 -7.94 2.43
C PRO A 124 -40.34 -7.39 3.25
N VAL A 125 -39.85 -6.22 2.86
CA VAL A 125 -38.77 -5.48 3.54
C VAL A 125 -39.34 -4.16 4.09
N PRO A 126 -39.75 -4.12 5.37
CA PRO A 126 -40.22 -2.88 5.99
C PRO A 126 -39.13 -1.82 6.09
N ILE A 127 -39.54 -0.55 6.16
CA ILE A 127 -38.66 0.60 6.46
C ILE A 127 -37.85 0.34 7.75
N SER A 128 -38.50 -0.30 8.72
CA SER A 128 -37.89 -0.59 10.02
C SER A 128 -36.72 -1.55 9.88
N ASP A 129 -36.84 -2.61 9.09
CA ASP A 129 -35.75 -3.55 8.85
C ASP A 129 -34.59 -2.88 8.11
N TYR A 130 -34.89 -2.00 7.14
CA TYR A 130 -33.87 -1.24 6.41
C TYR A 130 -33.02 -0.37 7.34
N TYR A 131 -33.62 0.49 8.17
CA TYR A 131 -32.83 1.36 9.05
C TYR A 131 -32.09 0.61 10.15
N ARG A 132 -32.66 -0.51 10.63
CA ARG A 132 -31.97 -1.39 11.58
C ARG A 132 -30.76 -2.07 10.94
N LEU A 133 -30.86 -2.48 9.67
CA LEU A 133 -29.72 -2.98 8.89
C LEU A 133 -28.67 -1.89 8.66
N VAL A 134 -29.09 -0.69 8.24
CA VAL A 134 -28.20 0.48 8.07
C VAL A 134 -27.44 0.80 9.36
N SER A 135 -28.09 0.70 10.52
CA SER A 135 -27.48 0.99 11.81
C SER A 135 -26.32 0.05 12.16
N CYS A 136 -26.22 -1.13 11.54
CA CYS A 136 -25.05 -2.01 11.66
C CYS A 136 -23.77 -1.33 11.18
N PHE A 137 -23.86 -0.40 10.22
CA PHE A 137 -22.74 0.35 9.65
C PHE A 137 -22.55 1.74 10.26
N SER A 138 -23.29 2.10 11.31
CA SER A 138 -23.31 3.44 11.92
C SER A 138 -21.92 3.97 12.32
N GLU A 139 -21.02 3.11 12.79
CA GLU A 139 -19.64 3.46 13.16
C GLU A 139 -18.63 3.36 12.00
N THR A 140 -19.07 3.03 10.79
CA THR A 140 -18.18 2.82 9.64
C THR A 140 -17.73 4.14 9.05
N GLY A 141 -16.42 4.37 8.94
CA GLY A 141 -15.88 5.46 8.13
C GLY A 141 -14.68 5.05 7.29
N PHE A 142 -14.30 5.87 6.31
CA PHE A 142 -13.32 5.51 5.28
C PHE A 142 -12.16 6.49 5.25
N GLN A 143 -10.93 6.00 5.34
CA GLN A 143 -9.74 6.84 5.28
C GLN A 143 -8.52 6.01 4.87
N ASP A 144 -7.49 6.70 4.39
CA ASP A 144 -6.14 6.12 4.37
C ASP A 144 -5.68 5.88 5.81
N HIS A 145 -5.13 4.70 6.06
CA HIS A 145 -4.48 4.40 7.32
C HIS A 145 -3.19 3.60 7.08
N ALA A 146 -2.17 3.96 7.85
CA ALA A 146 -0.89 3.26 7.83
C ALA A 146 -1.03 1.90 8.53
N HIS A 147 -0.61 0.84 7.85
CA HIS A 147 -0.65 -0.52 8.36
C HIS A 147 0.68 -1.22 8.09
N ASP A 148 1.18 -2.01 9.04
CA ASP A 148 2.34 -2.87 8.82
C ASP A 148 1.86 -4.16 8.13
N PRO A 149 2.31 -4.48 6.90
CA PRO A 149 1.91 -5.71 6.22
C PRO A 149 2.45 -6.96 6.91
N ASN A 150 3.47 -6.85 7.78
CA ASN A 150 4.04 -7.97 8.52
C ASN A 150 4.35 -7.61 9.99
N PRO A 151 3.31 -7.39 10.81
CA PRO A 151 3.48 -6.96 12.20
C PRO A 151 4.20 -8.02 13.05
N ALA A 152 4.05 -9.31 12.71
CA ALA A 152 4.74 -10.40 13.37
C ALA A 152 6.26 -10.33 13.18
N LYS A 153 6.72 -10.05 11.95
CA LYS A 153 8.15 -9.85 11.66
C LYS A 153 8.69 -8.65 12.42
N THR A 154 8.03 -7.51 12.34
CA THR A 154 8.46 -6.28 13.03
C THR A 154 8.51 -6.48 14.55
N LYS A 155 7.53 -7.17 15.13
CA LYS A 155 7.52 -7.50 16.56
C LYS A 155 8.70 -8.40 16.95
N ASN A 156 9.00 -9.41 16.16
CA ASN A 156 10.13 -10.32 16.40
C ASN A 156 11.48 -9.60 16.29
N GLU A 157 11.64 -8.74 15.27
CA GLU A 157 12.84 -7.90 15.11
C GLU A 157 12.98 -6.92 16.28
N LYS A 158 11.87 -6.31 16.70
CA LYS A 158 11.85 -5.41 17.87
C LYS A 158 12.22 -6.13 19.17
N GLN A 159 11.72 -7.34 19.41
CA GLN A 159 12.08 -8.12 20.59
C GLN A 159 13.58 -8.45 20.61
N LYS A 160 14.16 -8.85 19.47
CA LYS A 160 15.61 -9.10 19.35
C LYS A 160 16.41 -7.84 19.64
N PHE A 161 15.97 -6.71 19.09
CA PHE A 161 16.56 -5.40 19.34
C PHE A 161 16.48 -5.02 20.82
N ASP A 162 15.30 -5.13 21.45
CA ASP A 162 15.07 -4.73 22.84
C ASP A 162 15.96 -5.56 23.78
N LEU A 163 16.08 -6.88 23.57
CA LEU A 163 16.99 -7.77 24.34
C LEU A 163 18.46 -7.40 24.19
N ALA A 164 18.90 -7.03 22.99
CA ALA A 164 20.28 -6.61 22.74
C ALA A 164 20.57 -5.23 23.36
N HIS A 165 19.61 -4.30 23.25
CA HIS A 165 19.72 -2.96 23.78
C HIS A 165 19.72 -2.95 25.31
N GLU A 166 18.88 -3.78 25.94
CA GLU A 166 18.83 -3.94 27.40
C GLU A 166 20.19 -4.34 27.98
N LYS A 167 20.92 -5.26 27.34
CA LYS A 167 22.26 -5.67 27.79
C LYS A 167 23.26 -4.50 27.79
N LEU A 168 23.20 -3.62 26.79
CA LEU A 168 24.05 -2.44 26.70
C LEU A 168 23.69 -1.43 27.79
N VAL A 169 22.39 -1.19 28.00
CA VAL A 169 21.89 -0.29 29.04
C VAL A 169 22.24 -0.79 30.44
N VAL A 170 22.04 -2.09 30.71
CA VAL A 170 22.42 -2.72 31.99
C VAL A 170 23.91 -2.62 32.22
N SER A 171 24.74 -2.83 31.20
CA SER A 171 26.20 -2.69 31.32
C SER A 171 26.62 -1.27 31.67
N ARG A 172 26.05 -0.25 31.00
CA ARG A 172 26.29 1.17 31.31
C ARG A 172 25.81 1.51 32.73
N THR A 173 24.60 1.10 33.10
CA THR A 173 24.02 1.42 34.41
C THR A 173 24.72 0.70 35.57
N LYS A 174 25.19 -0.53 35.36
CA LYS A 174 26.03 -1.22 36.33
C LYS A 174 27.35 -0.46 36.55
N PHE A 175 27.98 0.01 35.48
CA PHE A 175 29.18 0.84 35.59
C PHE A 175 28.90 2.15 36.36
N GLU A 176 27.79 2.84 36.07
CA GLU A 176 27.35 4.06 36.77
C GLU A 176 27.17 3.86 38.28
N GLN A 177 26.67 2.69 38.69
CA GLN A 177 26.33 2.40 40.08
C GLN A 177 27.53 1.85 40.87
N GLU A 178 28.31 0.94 40.28
CA GLU A 178 29.32 0.17 41.02
C GLU A 178 30.73 0.74 40.87
N ILE A 179 31.06 1.35 39.72
CA ILE A 179 32.44 1.71 39.37
C ILE A 179 32.62 3.24 39.38
N LEU A 180 31.69 3.97 38.77
CA LEU A 180 31.79 5.42 38.60
C LEU A 180 31.92 6.21 39.92
N PRO A 181 31.28 5.84 41.05
CA PRO A 181 31.47 6.53 42.32
C PRO A 181 32.91 6.44 42.83
N THR A 182 33.55 5.27 42.68
CA THR A 182 34.95 5.05 43.07
C THR A 182 35.89 5.85 42.18
N ARG A 183 35.67 5.84 40.85
CA ARG A 183 36.41 6.68 39.89
C ARG A 183 36.32 8.17 40.21
N LEU A 184 35.13 8.64 40.59
CA LEU A 184 34.92 10.02 41.03
C LEU A 184 35.73 10.33 42.31
N ALA A 185 35.73 9.42 43.30
CA ALA A 185 36.48 9.60 44.54
C ALA A 185 38.00 9.63 44.29
N GLU A 186 38.52 8.71 43.46
CA GLU A 186 39.92 8.70 43.00
C GLU A 186 40.26 10.01 42.30
N TRP A 187 39.44 10.42 41.33
CA TRP A 187 39.62 11.66 40.59
C TRP A 187 39.66 12.87 41.53
N LEU A 188 38.78 12.96 42.53
CA LEU A 188 38.77 14.02 43.53
C LEU A 188 40.03 14.03 44.39
N ALA A 189 40.52 12.85 44.80
CA ALA A 189 41.72 12.72 45.65
C ALA A 189 43.00 13.06 44.91
N THR A 190 43.09 12.74 43.62
CA THR A 190 44.25 13.03 42.77
C THR A 190 44.16 14.38 42.06
N ARG A 191 43.05 15.12 42.23
CA ARG A 191 42.83 16.44 41.62
C ARG A 191 43.79 17.47 42.18
N LYS A 192 45.00 17.54 41.62
CA LYS A 192 45.83 18.75 41.68
C LYS A 192 45.28 19.76 40.67
N LYS A 193 45.33 21.06 40.97
CA LYS A 193 45.15 22.10 39.93
C LYS A 193 46.08 21.73 38.76
N PRO A 194 45.61 21.73 37.51
CA PRO A 194 46.50 21.46 36.37
C PRO A 194 47.68 22.42 36.46
N GLN A 195 48.90 21.86 36.58
CA GLN A 195 50.07 22.60 36.19
C GLN A 195 50.13 22.43 34.66
N GLU A 196 50.08 23.53 33.93
CA GLU A 196 50.11 23.53 32.46
C GLU A 196 51.37 22.80 32.00
N THR A 197 51.19 21.66 31.34
CA THR A 197 52.30 20.84 30.82
C THR A 197 52.05 20.40 29.39
N GLU A 198 50.82 20.58 28.87
CA GLU A 198 50.51 20.40 27.47
C GLU A 198 50.85 21.64 26.66
N THR A 199 51.49 21.44 25.52
CA THR A 199 51.69 22.50 24.52
C THR A 199 50.70 22.27 23.39
N LEU A 200 49.81 23.23 23.17
CA LEU A 200 48.79 23.14 22.13
C LEU A 200 49.25 23.91 20.89
N SER A 201 49.22 23.27 19.71
CA SER A 201 49.48 24.00 18.46
C SER A 201 48.36 25.01 18.18
N PRO A 202 48.61 26.06 17.37
CA PRO A 202 47.51 26.85 16.80
C PRO A 202 46.50 25.97 16.08
N TRP A 203 45.24 26.41 16.06
CA TRP A 203 44.20 25.76 15.27
C TRP A 203 44.51 25.88 13.78
N SER A 204 44.19 24.86 13.02
CA SER A 204 44.10 24.88 11.56
C SER A 204 42.66 24.59 11.15
N HIS A 205 42.16 25.30 10.15
CA HIS A 205 40.79 25.15 9.64
C HIS A 205 40.78 24.80 8.16
N ILE A 206 39.90 23.90 7.77
CA ILE A 206 39.56 23.65 6.37
C ILE A 206 38.06 23.40 6.23
N GLY A 207 37.47 23.97 5.18
CA GLY A 207 36.03 23.95 4.91
C GLY A 207 35.52 25.32 4.49
N PRO A 208 34.20 25.47 4.29
CA PRO A 208 33.18 24.44 4.43
C PRO A 208 33.15 23.42 3.28
N PHE A 209 32.89 22.15 3.59
CA PHE A 209 32.55 21.11 2.62
C PHE A 209 31.03 20.97 2.55
N GLY A 210 30.41 21.35 1.43
CA GLY A 210 28.95 21.39 1.28
C GLY A 210 28.31 20.02 1.04
N ALA A 211 27.06 19.86 1.47
CA ALA A 211 26.21 18.71 1.19
C ALA A 211 24.78 19.16 0.84
N THR A 212 23.94 18.23 0.38
CA THR A 212 22.56 18.52 -0.04
C THR A 212 21.64 18.92 1.12
N ASP A 213 21.95 18.46 2.32
CA ASP A 213 21.22 18.75 3.55
C ASP A 213 22.12 18.52 4.78
N PHE A 214 21.67 19.02 5.94
CA PHE A 214 22.36 18.92 7.22
C PHE A 214 22.73 17.48 7.60
N LYS A 215 21.82 16.54 7.35
CA LYS A 215 22.01 15.14 7.73
C LYS A 215 23.08 14.48 6.85
N LYS A 216 23.13 14.83 5.57
CA LYS A 216 24.19 14.39 4.67
C LYS A 216 25.53 15.01 5.07
N ALA A 217 25.59 16.31 5.38
CA ALA A 217 26.81 16.96 5.87
C ALA A 217 27.38 16.30 7.14
N TYR A 218 26.50 15.81 8.02
CA TYR A 218 26.88 15.06 9.21
C TYR A 218 27.43 13.66 8.90
N ASN A 219 26.74 12.90 8.05
CA ASN A 219 27.04 11.49 7.83
C ASN A 219 28.12 11.24 6.77
N GLU A 220 28.30 12.14 5.82
CA GLU A 220 29.27 12.01 4.73
C GLU A 220 30.70 12.12 5.24
N THR A 221 31.58 11.21 4.78
CA THR A 221 33.01 11.20 5.10
C THR A 221 33.76 12.09 4.11
N PHE A 222 34.26 13.23 4.58
CA PHE A 222 35.06 14.13 3.74
C PHE A 222 36.56 13.81 3.85
N PRO A 223 37.38 14.26 2.88
CA PRO A 223 38.80 13.89 2.81
C PRO A 223 39.62 14.07 4.12
N PRO A 224 39.46 15.15 4.91
CA PRO A 224 40.20 15.35 6.15
C PRO A 224 39.98 14.26 7.22
N GLU A 225 38.88 13.50 7.15
CA GLU A 225 38.57 12.42 8.11
C GLU A 225 39.46 11.18 7.91
N LYS A 226 40.06 10.99 6.73
CA LYS A 226 40.88 9.82 6.41
C LYS A 226 42.31 9.97 6.93
N SER A 227 42.91 11.14 6.70
CA SER A 227 44.26 11.49 7.15
C SER A 227 44.41 13.00 7.15
N VAL A 228 45.01 13.57 8.19
CA VAL A 228 45.28 15.00 8.23
C VAL A 228 46.68 15.30 7.70
N ASN A 229 46.71 16.00 6.56
CA ASN A 229 47.93 16.54 5.96
C ASN A 229 47.74 18.04 5.71
N LEU A 230 48.45 18.88 6.47
CA LEU A 230 48.28 20.34 6.43
C LEU A 230 48.81 20.99 5.15
N SER A 231 49.64 20.27 4.37
CA SER A 231 50.16 20.75 3.09
C SER A 231 49.27 20.36 1.90
N GLU A 232 48.27 19.50 2.12
CA GLU A 232 47.41 18.97 1.08
C GLU A 232 46.28 19.93 0.72
N THR A 233 45.87 19.89 -0.56
CA THR A 233 44.72 20.65 -1.08
C THR A 233 43.61 19.66 -1.39
N TYR A 234 42.41 19.92 -0.86
CA TYR A 234 41.24 19.09 -1.07
C TYR A 234 40.23 19.86 -1.92
N GLU A 235 40.05 19.43 -3.16
CA GLU A 235 39.34 20.20 -4.20
C GLU A 235 40.01 21.57 -4.39
N ASP A 236 39.32 22.65 -4.01
CA ASP A 236 39.80 24.03 -4.04
C ASP A 236 40.19 24.57 -2.65
N ARG A 237 40.13 23.73 -1.60
CA ARG A 237 40.30 24.13 -0.20
C ARG A 237 41.67 23.72 0.35
N LYS A 238 42.25 24.58 1.17
CA LYS A 238 43.51 24.34 1.89
C LYS A 238 43.33 24.56 3.38
N TRP A 239 44.16 23.91 4.17
CA TRP A 239 44.25 24.21 5.60
C TRP A 239 44.77 25.62 5.81
N VAL A 240 44.07 26.39 6.64
CA VAL A 240 44.44 27.76 7.02
C VAL A 240 44.74 27.76 8.51
N ALA A 241 45.94 28.17 8.89
CA ALA A 241 46.30 28.37 10.29
C ALA A 241 45.49 29.54 10.88
N ARG A 242 44.99 29.35 12.11
CA ARG A 242 44.11 30.27 12.84
C ARG A 242 44.67 30.61 14.21
N PRO A 243 45.85 31.26 14.30
CA PRO A 243 46.47 31.64 15.58
C PRO A 243 45.66 32.67 16.39
N GLU A 244 44.71 33.33 15.75
CA GLU A 244 43.74 34.23 16.37
C GLU A 244 42.68 33.51 17.21
N TRP A 245 42.40 32.22 16.94
CA TRP A 245 41.42 31.45 17.70
C TRP A 245 42.00 31.02 19.05
N LYS A 246 41.60 31.73 20.11
CA LYS A 246 42.03 31.47 21.49
C LYS A 246 41.14 30.45 22.19
N ASP A 247 41.76 29.51 22.88
CA ASP A 247 41.06 28.55 23.73
C ASP A 247 40.35 29.28 24.88
N GLY A 248 39.24 28.73 25.39
CA GLY A 248 38.41 29.37 26.41
C GLY A 248 37.47 30.47 25.91
N THR A 249 37.47 30.76 24.60
CA THR A 249 36.55 31.72 23.96
C THR A 249 35.71 31.05 22.87
N ILE A 250 34.51 31.59 22.62
CA ILE A 250 33.63 31.14 21.53
C ILE A 250 34.06 31.82 20.23
N HIS A 251 34.22 31.05 19.16
CA HIS A 251 34.55 31.53 17.81
C HIS A 251 33.39 31.30 16.85
N ASN A 252 32.63 32.36 16.54
CA ASN A 252 31.51 32.32 15.58
C ASN A 252 31.96 32.69 14.15
N THR A 253 32.99 32.00 13.66
CA THR A 253 33.68 32.35 12.41
C THR A 253 33.45 31.35 11.28
N LEU A 254 32.80 30.22 11.58
CA LEU A 254 32.52 29.17 10.61
C LEU A 254 31.31 29.55 9.75
N LYS A 255 31.33 29.11 8.48
CA LYS A 255 30.33 29.48 7.46
C LYS A 255 29.96 28.26 6.62
N GLY A 256 28.92 28.42 5.80
CA GLY A 256 28.47 27.47 4.78
C GLY A 256 27.26 26.68 5.24
N ASP A 257 26.16 26.79 4.51
CA ASP A 257 24.91 26.09 4.85
C ASP A 257 25.01 24.60 4.47
N ASN A 258 24.41 23.74 5.30
CA ASN A 258 24.45 22.28 5.13
C ASN A 258 25.87 21.76 4.84
N SER A 259 26.83 22.13 5.69
CA SER A 259 28.25 21.90 5.39
C SER A 259 29.06 21.42 6.60
N ALA A 260 30.22 20.82 6.34
CA ALA A 260 31.19 20.40 7.34
C ALA A 260 32.42 21.31 7.36
N ASN A 261 32.81 21.78 8.54
CA ASN A 261 34.03 22.53 8.80
C ASN A 261 34.95 21.70 9.69
N TYR A 262 36.22 21.56 9.31
CA TYR A 262 37.22 20.79 10.06
C TYR A 262 38.20 21.71 10.77
N LEU A 263 38.44 21.41 12.04
CA LEU A 263 39.38 22.08 12.91
C LEU A 263 40.40 21.05 13.35
N PHE A 264 41.68 21.39 13.25
CA PHE A 264 42.77 20.50 13.61
C PHE A 264 43.80 21.19 14.47
N ARG A 265 44.37 20.45 15.42
CA ARG A 265 45.59 20.84 16.14
C ARG A 265 46.31 19.62 16.69
N THR A 266 47.53 19.82 17.16
CA THR A 266 48.25 18.84 17.97
C THR A 266 48.29 19.24 19.44
N ILE A 267 48.32 18.24 20.30
CA ILE A 267 48.45 18.34 21.76
C ILE A 267 49.72 17.59 22.15
N GLU A 268 50.75 18.32 22.58
CA GLU A 268 52.03 17.75 23.01
C GLU A 268 52.04 17.55 24.53
N VAL A 269 52.36 16.35 25.00
CA VAL A 269 52.48 16.04 26.44
C VAL A 269 53.78 15.28 26.74
N SER A 270 54.45 15.62 27.85
CA SER A 270 55.73 15.02 28.23
C SER A 270 55.63 13.57 28.74
N SER A 271 54.44 13.14 29.15
CA SER A 271 54.13 11.79 29.58
C SER A 271 52.67 11.47 29.27
N ALA A 272 52.33 10.18 29.15
CA ALA A 272 50.95 9.75 28.90
C ALA A 272 50.04 10.20 30.04
N ARG A 273 48.91 10.81 29.70
CA ARG A 273 47.98 11.38 30.68
C ARG A 273 46.58 11.56 30.11
N SER A 274 45.60 11.56 31.01
CA SER A 274 44.24 12.00 30.70
C SER A 274 44.15 13.53 30.74
N LEU A 275 43.53 14.13 29.73
CA LEU A 275 43.30 15.57 29.62
C LEU A 275 41.80 15.87 29.52
N PRO A 276 41.18 16.44 30.56
CA PRO A 276 39.82 16.93 30.48
C PRO A 276 39.75 18.07 29.46
N VAL A 277 38.83 17.97 28.52
CA VAL A 277 38.55 19.04 27.56
C VAL A 277 37.06 19.33 27.51
N SER A 278 36.72 20.51 27.01
CA SER A 278 35.36 20.79 26.60
C SER A 278 35.29 21.44 25.25
N PHE A 279 34.25 21.06 24.51
CA PHE A 279 33.86 21.61 23.23
C PHE A 279 32.57 22.41 23.36
N GLY A 280 32.36 23.30 22.40
CA GLY A 280 31.07 23.87 22.04
C GLY A 280 30.93 23.86 20.52
N ARG A 281 29.69 23.81 20.06
CA ARG A 281 29.37 23.54 18.65
C ARG A 281 28.13 24.28 18.20
N ASP A 282 28.16 24.72 16.97
CA ASP A 282 27.03 25.27 16.23
C ASP A 282 27.13 24.74 14.80
N ASP A 283 26.44 23.70 14.39
CA ASP A 283 25.39 22.94 15.07
C ASP A 283 25.92 21.62 15.65
N ALA A 284 26.21 20.63 14.80
CA ALA A 284 26.60 19.27 15.23
C ALA A 284 28.13 19.07 15.28
N ILE A 285 28.60 18.04 16.01
CA ILE A 285 30.04 17.78 16.19
C ILE A 285 30.42 16.30 15.98
N LYS A 286 31.60 16.07 15.42
CA LYS A 286 32.37 14.82 15.56
C LYS A 286 33.80 15.13 15.95
N VAL A 287 34.41 14.32 16.81
CA VAL A 287 35.80 14.50 17.28
C VAL A 287 36.56 13.19 17.17
N TRP A 288 37.81 13.29 16.74
CA TRP A 288 38.77 12.19 16.68
C TRP A 288 40.06 12.57 17.42
N LEU A 289 40.58 11.61 18.19
CA LEU A 289 41.90 11.66 18.81
C LEU A 289 42.76 10.57 18.19
N ASN A 290 43.88 10.93 17.56
CA ASN A 290 44.78 9.97 16.90
C ASN A 290 44.04 9.01 15.95
N SER A 291 43.12 9.57 15.14
CA SER A 291 42.21 8.86 14.21
C SER A 291 41.11 7.99 14.84
N GLU A 292 41.04 7.88 16.17
CA GLU A 292 39.94 7.19 16.85
C GLU A 292 38.81 8.17 17.19
N SER A 293 37.56 7.83 16.87
CA SER A 293 36.41 8.70 17.19
C SER A 293 36.12 8.68 18.69
N VAL A 294 36.07 9.87 19.30
CA VAL A 294 35.85 10.05 20.74
C VAL A 294 34.55 10.81 21.08
N LEU A 295 33.93 11.47 20.08
CA LEU A 295 32.64 12.15 20.23
C LEU A 295 31.90 12.20 18.89
N ALA A 296 30.60 11.96 18.90
CA ALA A 296 29.72 12.17 17.76
C ALA A 296 28.31 12.58 18.23
N LYS A 297 27.88 13.82 17.93
CA LYS A 297 26.54 14.32 18.29
C LYS A 297 25.88 15.09 17.16
N GLU A 298 24.73 14.60 16.71
CA GLU A 298 23.87 15.17 15.66
C GLU A 298 22.74 15.99 16.30
N THR A 299 23.04 17.18 16.81
CA THR A 299 22.01 18.09 17.37
C THR A 299 22.18 19.47 16.79
N GLN A 300 21.09 20.16 16.47
CA GLN A 300 21.13 21.57 16.08
C GLN A 300 20.99 22.47 17.31
N GLY A 301 21.66 23.62 17.27
CA GLY A 301 21.69 24.59 18.35
C GLY A 301 22.96 25.42 18.33
N GLY A 302 22.91 26.58 18.98
CA GLY A 302 24.05 27.49 19.03
C GLY A 302 25.23 26.99 19.86
N VAL A 303 26.40 27.52 19.57
CA VAL A 303 27.62 27.24 20.33
C VAL A 303 27.52 27.81 21.73
N ALA A 304 27.76 26.96 22.72
CA ALA A 304 27.89 27.35 24.11
C ALA A 304 29.26 26.94 24.66
N LYS A 305 29.76 27.71 25.64
CA LYS A 305 30.90 27.25 26.44
C LYS A 305 30.51 25.96 27.14
N ASP A 306 31.48 25.06 27.27
CA ASP A 306 31.33 23.91 28.16
C ASP A 306 30.16 22.95 27.82
N GLN A 307 29.74 22.93 26.55
CA GLN A 307 28.57 22.22 26.04
C GLN A 307 28.80 20.70 25.99
N ASP A 308 29.95 20.27 25.46
CA ASP A 308 30.34 18.87 25.30
C ASP A 308 31.67 18.62 26.00
N LYS A 309 31.63 18.05 27.21
CA LYS A 309 32.81 17.71 28.02
C LYS A 309 33.22 16.26 27.79
N LEU A 310 34.53 16.03 27.65
CA LEU A 310 35.11 14.69 27.52
C LEU A 310 36.54 14.68 28.07
N THR A 311 37.07 13.49 28.34
CA THR A 311 38.48 13.32 28.74
C THR A 311 39.22 12.63 27.60
N LEU A 312 40.28 13.27 27.11
CA LEU A 312 41.16 12.73 26.08
C LEU A 312 42.27 11.90 26.73
N GLU A 313 42.44 10.65 26.32
CA GLU A 313 43.55 9.80 26.74
C GLU A 313 44.77 10.01 25.84
N LEU A 314 45.73 10.82 26.29
CA LEU A 314 46.88 11.24 25.50
C LEU A 314 48.08 10.32 25.71
N LYS A 315 48.77 9.98 24.62
CA LYS A 315 50.06 9.28 24.64
C LYS A 315 51.19 10.30 24.88
N ALA A 316 52.31 9.86 25.45
CA ALA A 316 53.50 10.70 25.54
C ALA A 316 53.94 11.16 24.13
N GLY A 317 54.31 12.43 23.99
CA GLY A 317 54.60 13.07 22.70
C GLY A 317 53.35 13.73 22.08
N SER A 318 53.29 13.71 20.74
CA SER A 318 52.30 14.45 19.97
C SER A 318 51.01 13.65 19.75
N ASN A 319 49.87 14.28 20.04
CA ASN A 319 48.54 13.71 19.80
C ASN A 319 47.75 14.58 18.83
N GLN A 320 47.13 13.96 17.83
CA GLN A 320 46.34 14.66 16.81
C GLN A 320 44.88 14.79 17.25
N LEU A 321 44.34 16.00 17.26
CA LEU A 321 42.93 16.28 17.53
C LEU A 321 42.27 16.84 16.27
N LEU A 322 41.30 16.10 15.73
CA LEU A 322 40.47 16.53 14.60
C LEU A 322 39.04 16.73 15.08
N VAL A 323 38.43 17.86 14.73
CA VAL A 323 37.06 18.22 15.07
C VAL A 323 36.32 18.57 13.78
N LYS A 324 35.15 17.96 13.57
CA LYS A 324 34.21 18.31 12.51
C LYS A 324 33.02 19.02 13.13
N ILE A 325 32.79 20.27 12.73
CA ILE A 325 31.60 21.04 13.06
C ILE A 325 30.69 21.08 11.84
N ILE A 326 29.41 20.72 12.02
CA ILE A 326 28.43 20.65 10.95
C ILE A 326 27.50 21.84 11.11
N ASN A 327 27.36 22.65 10.06
CA ASN A 327 26.49 23.82 10.03
C ASN A 327 25.20 23.50 9.27
N GLY A 328 24.03 23.64 9.91
CA GLY A 328 22.73 23.49 9.27
C GLY A 328 22.29 24.71 8.46
N GLY A 329 22.78 25.90 8.81
CA GLY A 329 22.53 27.12 8.07
C GLY A 329 22.86 28.38 8.87
N GLY A 330 23.32 29.42 8.19
CA GLY A 330 23.68 30.69 8.83
C GLY A 330 25.08 30.70 9.42
N GLY A 331 25.29 31.55 10.45
CA GLY A 331 26.57 31.65 11.15
C GLY A 331 26.80 30.46 12.07
N SER A 332 28.04 29.96 12.11
CA SER A 332 28.42 28.75 12.87
C SER A 332 29.70 29.02 13.67
N GLY A 333 29.97 28.18 14.67
CA GLY A 333 31.06 28.41 15.59
C GLY A 333 31.44 27.21 16.43
N PHE A 334 32.54 27.38 17.16
CA PHE A 334 33.06 26.37 18.08
C PHE A 334 33.66 27.00 19.34
N TYR A 335 33.82 26.16 20.36
CA TYR A 335 34.52 26.47 21.59
C TYR A 335 35.44 25.29 21.93
N PHE A 336 36.61 25.55 22.50
CA PHE A 336 37.51 24.54 23.04
C PHE A 336 38.22 25.03 24.29
N SER A 337 38.39 24.17 25.29
CA SER A 337 39.21 24.43 26.49
C SER A 337 39.81 23.13 27.02
N THR A 338 41.07 23.15 27.47
CA THR A 338 41.72 22.06 28.24
C THR A 338 41.60 22.24 29.75
N SER A 339 40.98 23.34 30.18
CA SER A 339 40.63 23.63 31.57
C SER A 339 39.14 23.97 31.64
N PRO A 340 38.25 22.99 31.41
CA PRO A 340 36.81 23.24 31.45
C PRO A 340 36.42 23.74 32.84
N GLU A 341 35.68 24.85 32.89
CA GLU A 341 35.22 25.36 34.17
C GLU A 341 34.26 24.34 34.80
N VAL A 342 34.52 24.00 36.06
CA VAL A 342 33.54 23.26 36.84
C VAL A 342 32.39 24.22 37.10
N PRO A 343 31.14 23.90 36.70
CA PRO A 343 30.01 24.78 36.92
C PRO A 343 29.90 25.21 38.38
N GLU A 344 29.49 26.46 38.64
CA GLU A 344 29.49 27.03 39.99
C GLU A 344 28.65 26.21 40.99
N ASN A 345 27.53 25.64 40.55
CA ASN A 345 26.73 24.71 41.36
C ASN A 345 27.52 23.44 41.73
N ILE A 346 28.29 22.88 40.80
CA ILE A 346 29.14 21.71 41.07
C ILE A 346 30.31 22.09 41.96
N ASN A 347 30.97 23.24 41.71
CA ASN A 347 32.04 23.73 42.59
C ASN A 347 31.55 23.96 44.02
N SER A 348 30.35 24.52 44.19
CA SER A 348 29.71 24.72 45.49
C SER A 348 29.48 23.39 46.21
N ILE A 349 29.04 22.35 45.49
CA ILE A 349 28.90 21.00 46.06
C ILE A 349 30.26 20.37 46.37
N LEU A 350 31.26 20.55 45.50
CA LEU A 350 32.60 20.00 45.68
C LEU A 350 33.36 20.66 46.84
N ALA A 351 33.03 21.91 47.19
CA ALA A 351 33.58 22.62 48.34
C ALA A 351 33.07 22.07 49.69
N LEU A 352 31.93 21.37 49.69
CA LEU A 352 31.44 20.65 50.87
C LEU A 352 32.24 19.35 51.08
N ALA A 353 32.54 19.01 52.34
CA ALA A 353 33.17 17.74 52.68
C ALA A 353 32.28 16.56 52.20
N PRO A 354 32.85 15.45 51.71
CA PRO A 354 32.08 14.34 51.12
C PRO A 354 30.96 13.82 52.03
N GLU A 355 31.21 13.79 53.34
CA GLU A 355 30.31 13.27 54.38
C GLU A 355 29.06 14.12 54.60
N VAL A 356 29.11 15.42 54.26
CA VAL A 356 27.98 16.36 54.46
C VAL A 356 27.17 16.60 53.19
N ARG A 357 27.54 16.00 52.06
CA ARG A 357 26.75 16.09 50.81
C ARG A 357 25.48 15.25 50.93
N SER A 358 24.33 15.84 50.60
CA SER A 358 23.08 15.11 50.44
C SER A 358 23.14 14.13 49.27
N ASP A 359 22.28 13.12 49.25
CA ASP A 359 22.24 12.13 48.16
C ASP A 359 21.96 12.77 46.80
N LYS A 360 21.13 13.81 46.78
CA LYS A 360 20.87 14.61 45.57
C LYS A 360 22.15 15.29 45.05
N GLN A 361 22.94 15.88 45.94
CA GLN A 361 24.20 16.52 45.59
C GLN A 361 25.25 15.51 45.13
N LYS A 362 25.31 14.32 45.75
CA LYS A 362 26.18 13.22 45.29
C LYS A 362 25.81 12.78 43.88
N GLN A 363 24.52 12.59 43.59
CA GLN A 363 24.03 12.24 42.26
C GLN A 363 24.30 13.33 41.22
N GLU A 364 24.17 14.60 41.59
CA GLU A 364 24.42 15.73 40.69
C GLU A 364 25.89 15.83 40.26
N VAL A 365 26.83 15.64 41.20
CA VAL A 365 28.26 15.55 40.90
C VAL A 365 28.59 14.31 40.07
N LEU A 366 27.99 13.16 40.41
CA LEU A 366 28.21 11.92 39.67
C LEU A 366 27.75 12.05 38.22
N LYS A 367 26.53 12.56 37.99
CA LYS A 367 25.98 12.82 36.65
C LYS A 367 26.83 13.82 35.85
N TRP A 368 27.34 14.85 36.52
CA TRP A 368 28.27 15.78 35.89
C TRP A 368 29.60 15.11 35.53
N TYR A 369 30.09 14.20 36.36
CA TYR A 369 31.34 13.48 36.14
C TYR A 369 31.23 12.36 35.08
N SER A 370 30.09 11.67 34.96
CA SER A 370 29.87 10.55 34.04
C SER A 370 30.44 10.75 32.62
N PRO A 371 30.13 11.85 31.88
CA PRO A 371 30.65 12.07 30.53
C PRO A 371 32.17 12.38 30.47
N ARG A 372 32.83 12.53 31.62
CA ARG A 372 34.29 12.72 31.72
C ARG A 372 35.03 11.42 32.02
N ASP A 373 34.32 10.34 32.32
CA ASP A 373 34.92 9.02 32.46
C ASP A 373 34.98 8.34 31.07
N PRO A 374 36.16 7.90 30.60
CA PRO A 374 36.34 7.35 29.26
C PRO A 374 35.60 6.01 29.06
N ASP A 375 35.54 5.17 30.10
CA ASP A 375 34.86 3.87 30.04
C ASP A 375 33.34 4.06 30.03
N TRP A 376 32.82 4.98 30.85
CA TRP A 376 31.41 5.39 30.79
C TRP A 376 31.03 5.91 29.40
N THR A 377 31.88 6.77 28.82
CA THR A 377 31.63 7.36 27.49
C THR A 377 31.56 6.29 26.42
N LYS A 378 32.45 5.29 26.46
CA LYS A 378 32.43 4.14 25.55
C LYS A 378 31.16 3.29 25.69
N LEU A 379 30.73 3.02 26.92
CA LEU A 379 29.49 2.28 27.20
C LEU A 379 28.26 3.05 26.72
N ASN A 380 28.19 4.36 27.00
CA ASN A 380 27.10 5.20 26.56
C ASN A 380 27.05 5.33 25.03
N HIS A 381 28.20 5.48 24.37
CA HIS A 381 28.27 5.48 22.91
C HIS A 381 27.73 4.18 22.30
N SER A 382 28.03 3.02 22.90
CA SER A 382 27.50 1.73 22.45
C SER A 382 25.98 1.65 22.56
N VAL A 383 25.40 2.21 23.63
CA VAL A 383 23.95 2.33 23.81
C VAL A 383 23.34 3.20 22.71
N ASP A 384 23.93 4.39 22.47
CA ASP A 384 23.43 5.36 21.50
C ASP A 384 23.53 4.86 20.05
N GLU A 385 24.62 4.20 19.67
CA GLU A 385 24.78 3.61 18.33
C GLU A 385 23.80 2.47 18.10
N HIS A 386 23.62 1.58 19.08
CA HIS A 386 22.63 0.52 18.97
C HIS A 386 21.21 1.09 18.83
N ALA A 387 20.86 2.15 19.58
CA ALA A 387 19.53 2.77 19.49
C ALA A 387 19.15 3.22 18.06
N LYS A 388 20.13 3.60 17.23
CA LYS A 388 19.90 4.01 15.83
C LYS A 388 19.48 2.85 14.93
N THR A 389 19.78 1.61 15.30
CA THR A 389 19.42 0.40 14.53
C THR A 389 18.05 -0.16 14.91
N ALA A 390 17.23 0.60 15.65
CA ALA A 390 15.89 0.18 16.05
C ALA A 390 15.03 -0.17 14.82
N PRO A 391 14.46 -1.38 14.75
CA PRO A 391 13.61 -1.78 13.63
C PRO A 391 12.37 -0.90 13.57
N LYS A 392 11.97 -0.51 12.36
CA LYS A 392 10.80 0.33 12.10
C LYS A 392 9.82 -0.44 11.20
N PRO A 393 8.51 -0.40 11.48
CA PRO A 393 7.53 -1.03 10.62
C PRO A 393 7.55 -0.40 9.21
N ALA A 394 7.46 -1.26 8.18
CA ALA A 394 7.34 -0.83 6.79
C ALA A 394 5.88 -0.49 6.47
N LEU A 395 5.40 0.64 7.01
CA LEU A 395 4.01 1.03 6.91
C LEU A 395 3.58 1.30 5.47
N ILE A 396 2.43 0.74 5.08
CA ILE A 396 1.74 1.01 3.82
C ILE A 396 0.39 1.66 4.11
N ASN A 397 -0.05 2.56 3.23
CA ASN A 397 -1.36 3.20 3.37
C ASN A 397 -2.43 2.35 2.67
N ILE A 398 -3.44 1.94 3.43
CA ILE A 398 -4.61 1.21 2.91
C ILE A 398 -5.81 2.16 2.95
N TYR A 399 -6.50 2.29 1.81
CA TYR A 399 -7.77 3.01 1.75
C TYR A 399 -8.91 2.01 1.90
N ALA A 400 -9.48 1.92 3.10
CA ALA A 400 -10.55 0.97 3.40
C ALA A 400 -11.44 1.49 4.53
N ALA A 401 -12.55 0.78 4.77
CA ALA A 401 -13.45 1.11 5.86
C ALA A 401 -12.94 0.61 7.20
N ARG A 402 -13.11 1.41 8.25
CA ARG A 402 -12.72 1.07 9.62
C ARG A 402 -13.77 1.54 10.62
N LYS A 403 -13.89 0.80 11.72
CA LYS A 403 -14.64 1.25 12.89
C LYS A 403 -14.06 2.59 13.36
N GLY A 404 -14.92 3.59 13.37
CA GLY A 404 -14.58 4.94 13.79
C GLY A 404 -13.65 5.69 12.84
N GLY A 405 -13.53 5.25 11.59
CA GLY A 405 -12.81 5.99 10.55
C GLY A 405 -13.39 7.39 10.32
N ALA A 406 -12.56 8.30 9.84
CA ALA A 406 -12.97 9.66 9.56
C ALA A 406 -13.66 9.74 8.18
N THR A 407 -14.99 9.79 8.16
CA THR A 407 -15.72 10.24 6.95
C THR A 407 -16.15 11.69 7.11
N TYR A 408 -17.06 11.93 8.06
CA TYR A 408 -17.55 13.27 8.41
C TYR A 408 -17.68 13.33 9.92
N ASN A 409 -17.41 14.50 10.52
CA ASN A 409 -17.76 14.78 11.91
C ASN A 409 -18.80 15.91 11.92
N PHE A 410 -19.97 15.62 12.46
CA PHE A 410 -21.08 16.56 12.63
C PHE A 410 -21.65 16.52 14.05
N GLY A 411 -20.79 16.23 15.04
CA GLY A 411 -21.12 16.29 16.46
C GLY A 411 -21.54 14.93 17.05
N ALA A 412 -22.35 14.98 18.11
CA ALA A 412 -22.73 13.80 18.92
C ALA A 412 -23.50 12.72 18.14
N ASP A 413 -24.07 13.07 16.97
CA ASP A 413 -24.85 12.16 16.13
C ASP A 413 -24.05 11.49 15.01
N THR A 414 -22.75 11.79 14.89
CA THR A 414 -21.88 11.31 13.79
C THR A 414 -21.96 9.79 13.55
N ARG A 415 -22.20 9.00 14.60
CA ARG A 415 -22.25 7.53 14.56
C ARG A 415 -23.60 6.95 14.96
N LYS A 416 -24.67 7.74 14.83
CA LYS A 416 -26.04 7.28 15.08
C LYS A 416 -26.80 7.15 13.77
N VAL A 417 -27.76 6.24 13.76
CA VAL A 417 -28.72 6.07 12.66
C VAL A 417 -30.09 6.15 13.28
N TYR A 418 -30.93 7.03 12.77
CA TYR A 418 -32.32 7.21 13.18
C TYR A 418 -33.22 6.62 12.10
N PHE A 419 -34.44 6.22 12.47
CA PHE A 419 -35.49 6.06 11.48
C PHE A 419 -35.80 7.43 10.86
N LEU A 420 -35.86 7.49 9.53
CA LEU A 420 -36.14 8.74 8.82
C LEU A 420 -37.53 8.69 8.18
N GLU A 421 -38.29 9.76 8.35
CA GLU A 421 -39.54 9.92 7.62
C GLU A 421 -39.23 10.14 6.14
N ARG A 422 -39.70 9.23 5.28
CA ARG A 422 -39.48 9.25 3.82
C ARG A 422 -38.01 9.39 3.41
N GLY A 423 -37.06 8.97 4.25
CA GLY A 423 -35.63 9.05 3.94
C GLY A 423 -34.99 10.43 4.11
N GLU A 424 -35.72 11.39 4.69
CA GLU A 424 -35.25 12.76 4.90
C GLU A 424 -34.40 12.86 6.17
N SER A 425 -33.11 13.20 6.01
CA SER A 425 -32.17 13.24 7.14
C SER A 425 -32.47 14.32 8.18
N ASN A 426 -33.29 15.31 7.82
CA ASN A 426 -33.76 16.37 8.71
C ASN A 426 -35.03 15.97 9.49
N SER A 427 -35.67 14.86 9.13
CA SER A 427 -36.91 14.35 9.74
C SER A 427 -36.64 13.03 10.47
N LYS A 428 -35.87 13.12 11.56
CA LYS A 428 -35.48 11.99 12.41
C LYS A 428 -36.61 11.59 13.34
N GLN A 429 -36.80 10.30 13.50
CA GLN A 429 -37.65 9.70 14.52
C GLN A 429 -36.77 9.02 15.59
N ASP A 430 -37.17 7.86 16.09
CA ASP A 430 -36.42 7.12 17.10
C ASP A 430 -35.07 6.60 16.57
N LEU A 431 -34.17 6.32 17.50
CA LEU A 431 -32.87 5.72 17.20
C LEU A 431 -33.05 4.27 16.72
N ALA A 432 -32.48 3.95 15.56
CA ALA A 432 -32.49 2.59 15.03
C ALA A 432 -31.46 1.72 15.75
N THR A 433 -31.88 0.52 16.18
CA THR A 433 -31.00 -0.48 16.79
C THR A 433 -30.54 -1.51 15.76
N PRO A 434 -29.27 -1.96 15.79
CA PRO A 434 -28.76 -2.96 14.86
C PRO A 434 -29.60 -4.24 14.81
N ALA A 435 -30.01 -4.62 13.61
CA ALA A 435 -30.64 -5.92 13.32
C ALA A 435 -30.51 -6.24 11.82
N PHE A 436 -31.09 -7.37 11.41
CA PHE A 436 -30.97 -7.91 10.06
C PHE A 436 -32.34 -7.99 9.37
N LEU A 437 -32.36 -8.41 8.10
CA LEU A 437 -33.60 -8.57 7.35
C LEU A 437 -34.38 -9.77 7.89
N ARG A 438 -35.56 -9.53 8.50
CA ARG A 438 -36.35 -10.61 9.13
C ARG A 438 -36.85 -11.63 8.13
N VAL A 439 -37.11 -11.23 6.88
CA VAL A 439 -37.53 -12.14 5.80
C VAL A 439 -36.51 -13.26 5.52
N LEU A 440 -35.24 -13.07 5.86
CA LEU A 440 -34.18 -14.07 5.66
C LEU A 440 -33.78 -14.79 6.97
N GLN A 441 -34.60 -14.67 8.02
CA GLN A 441 -34.37 -15.35 9.29
C GLN A 441 -35.31 -16.55 9.43
N VAL A 442 -34.81 -17.60 10.08
CA VAL A 442 -35.66 -18.73 10.48
C VAL A 442 -36.64 -18.27 11.56
N GLU A 443 -37.85 -18.83 11.53
CA GLU A 443 -38.89 -18.55 12.52
C GLU A 443 -38.36 -18.76 13.96
N ASN A 444 -38.70 -17.84 14.86
CA ASN A 444 -38.25 -17.82 16.27
C ASN A 444 -36.74 -17.59 16.51
N VAL A 445 -35.97 -17.25 15.48
CA VAL A 445 -34.58 -16.76 15.66
C VAL A 445 -34.57 -15.24 15.52
N THR A 446 -33.96 -14.54 16.48
CA THR A 446 -33.79 -13.09 16.44
C THR A 446 -32.33 -12.71 16.26
N GLU A 447 -32.07 -11.44 15.92
CA GLU A 447 -30.72 -10.86 15.78
C GLU A 447 -29.82 -11.08 17.00
N GLU A 448 -30.42 -11.29 18.18
CA GLU A 448 -29.73 -11.58 19.44
C GLU A 448 -28.84 -12.81 19.36
N HIS A 449 -29.18 -13.77 18.48
CA HIS A 449 -28.35 -14.95 18.24
C HIS A 449 -26.92 -14.58 17.83
N TRP A 450 -26.76 -13.59 16.95
CA TRP A 450 -25.46 -13.14 16.46
C TRP A 450 -24.90 -11.96 17.25
N LEU A 451 -25.76 -11.06 17.78
CA LEU A 451 -25.33 -9.88 18.53
C LEU A 451 -24.93 -10.21 19.98
N LYS A 452 -25.68 -11.08 20.66
CA LYS A 452 -25.48 -11.43 22.08
C LYS A 452 -25.10 -12.90 22.30
N GLY A 453 -24.71 -13.60 21.23
CA GLY A 453 -24.12 -14.94 21.33
C GLY A 453 -22.85 -14.96 22.22
N PRO A 454 -22.25 -16.14 22.44
CA PRO A 454 -21.10 -16.30 23.34
C PRO A 454 -19.94 -15.33 23.05
N GLU A 455 -19.69 -15.03 21.78
CA GLU A 455 -18.61 -14.14 21.35
C GLU A 455 -18.99 -12.64 21.36
N LYS A 456 -20.27 -12.30 21.61
CA LYS A 456 -20.82 -10.93 21.63
C LYS A 456 -20.27 -10.04 20.53
N HIS A 457 -20.68 -10.32 19.29
CA HIS A 457 -20.13 -9.63 18.13
C HIS A 457 -20.59 -8.17 18.02
N PRO A 458 -19.69 -7.24 17.65
CA PRO A 458 -20.07 -5.91 17.19
C PRO A 458 -21.05 -6.00 15.99
N PRO A 459 -21.91 -4.99 15.75
CA PRO A 459 -22.96 -5.06 14.74
C PRO A 459 -22.54 -5.51 13.33
N ARG A 460 -21.45 -4.95 12.76
CA ARG A 460 -20.95 -5.39 11.44
C ARG A 460 -20.45 -6.82 11.45
N VAL A 461 -19.80 -7.26 12.52
CA VAL A 461 -19.33 -8.65 12.67
C VAL A 461 -20.53 -9.58 12.78
N ALA A 462 -21.53 -9.23 13.60
CA ALA A 462 -22.76 -10.01 13.72
C ALA A 462 -23.50 -10.12 12.38
N LEU A 463 -23.62 -9.01 11.63
CA LEU A 463 -24.18 -8.99 10.28
C LEU A 463 -23.41 -9.91 9.34
N ALA A 464 -22.08 -9.85 9.34
CA ALA A 464 -21.22 -10.69 8.51
C ALA A 464 -21.44 -12.20 8.80
N HIS A 465 -21.59 -12.56 10.08
CA HIS A 465 -21.92 -13.92 10.48
C HIS A 465 -23.33 -14.32 10.07
N TRP A 466 -24.34 -13.46 10.28
CA TRP A 466 -25.72 -13.71 9.82
C TRP A 466 -25.82 -13.91 8.30
N MET A 467 -25.08 -13.12 7.52
CA MET A 467 -25.07 -13.24 6.06
C MET A 467 -24.54 -14.59 5.58
N THR A 468 -23.66 -15.22 6.36
CA THR A 468 -22.93 -16.44 5.98
C THR A 468 -23.40 -17.69 6.71
N ASP A 469 -24.29 -17.53 7.70
CA ASP A 469 -24.94 -18.61 8.43
C ASP A 469 -25.96 -19.32 7.51
N ALA A 470 -25.64 -20.54 7.11
CA ALA A 470 -26.48 -21.36 6.25
C ALA A 470 -27.67 -21.98 7.00
N ASP A 471 -27.62 -22.09 8.33
CA ASP A 471 -28.65 -22.80 9.08
C ASP A 471 -29.76 -21.87 9.56
N LYS A 472 -29.39 -20.67 10.03
CA LYS A 472 -30.31 -19.73 10.68
C LYS A 472 -30.36 -18.35 10.04
N GLY A 473 -29.41 -18.03 9.17
CA GLY A 473 -29.25 -16.72 8.55
C GLY A 473 -29.46 -16.74 7.04
N ALA A 474 -28.85 -15.75 6.37
CA ALA A 474 -29.03 -15.53 4.93
C ALA A 474 -28.11 -16.40 4.05
N GLY A 475 -27.35 -17.34 4.63
CA GLY A 475 -26.31 -18.10 3.93
C GLY A 475 -26.81 -18.87 2.71
N HIS A 476 -28.02 -19.43 2.75
CA HIS A 476 -28.59 -20.11 1.58
C HIS A 476 -28.83 -19.17 0.39
N LEU A 477 -29.35 -17.96 0.64
CA LEU A 477 -29.54 -16.96 -0.41
C LEU A 477 -28.19 -16.46 -0.93
N LEU A 478 -27.24 -16.19 -0.05
CA LEU A 478 -25.88 -15.81 -0.40
C LEU A 478 -25.22 -16.84 -1.34
N ALA A 479 -25.38 -18.14 -1.04
CA ALA A 479 -24.88 -19.23 -1.86
C ALA A 479 -25.56 -19.27 -3.24
N ARG A 480 -26.90 -19.14 -3.31
CA ARG A 480 -27.64 -19.08 -4.58
C ARG A 480 -27.17 -17.93 -5.47
N VAL A 481 -26.95 -16.75 -4.91
CA VAL A 481 -26.52 -15.57 -5.66
C VAL A 481 -25.15 -15.77 -6.28
N ILE A 482 -24.14 -16.19 -5.51
CA ILE A 482 -22.80 -16.40 -6.06
C ILE A 482 -22.76 -17.54 -7.08
N VAL A 483 -23.48 -18.64 -6.84
CA VAL A 483 -23.61 -19.76 -7.80
C VAL A 483 -24.20 -19.27 -9.12
N ASN A 484 -25.27 -18.47 -9.06
CA ASN A 484 -25.89 -17.91 -10.26
C ASN A 484 -24.92 -17.02 -11.04
N ARG A 485 -24.09 -16.22 -10.35
CA ARG A 485 -23.06 -15.39 -10.98
C ARG A 485 -21.97 -16.23 -11.63
N LEU A 486 -21.48 -17.28 -10.96
CA LEU A 486 -20.49 -18.19 -11.57
C LEU A 486 -21.06 -18.88 -12.82
N TRP A 487 -22.31 -19.32 -12.75
CA TRP A 487 -23.02 -19.88 -13.90
C TRP A 487 -23.13 -18.86 -15.04
N GLN A 488 -23.57 -17.64 -14.74
CA GLN A 488 -23.68 -16.54 -15.69
C GLN A 488 -22.35 -16.25 -16.40
N HIS A 489 -21.24 -16.14 -15.67
CA HIS A 489 -19.95 -15.83 -16.29
C HIS A 489 -19.38 -16.98 -17.12
N HIS A 490 -19.79 -18.23 -16.85
CA HIS A 490 -19.38 -19.39 -17.64
C HIS A 490 -20.25 -19.63 -18.88
N LEU A 491 -21.54 -19.34 -18.80
CA LEU A 491 -22.54 -19.68 -19.82
C LEU A 491 -23.19 -18.45 -20.48
N GLY A 492 -22.79 -17.24 -20.10
CA GLY A 492 -23.28 -15.96 -20.62
C GLY A 492 -24.56 -15.45 -19.96
N LEU A 493 -25.39 -16.34 -19.41
CA LEU A 493 -26.68 -15.98 -18.78
C LEU A 493 -26.85 -16.73 -17.46
N GLY A 494 -27.44 -16.09 -16.44
CA GLY A 494 -27.72 -16.73 -15.16
C GLY A 494 -28.86 -17.76 -15.25
N ILE A 495 -28.93 -18.66 -14.26
CA ILE A 495 -30.13 -19.47 -14.00
C ILE A 495 -31.30 -18.53 -13.64
N VAL A 496 -31.02 -17.55 -12.78
CA VAL A 496 -31.80 -16.33 -12.55
C VAL A 496 -31.24 -15.24 -13.46
N ARG A 497 -32.06 -14.70 -14.35
CA ARG A 497 -31.61 -13.78 -15.42
C ARG A 497 -31.37 -12.35 -14.95
N THR A 498 -31.84 -12.02 -13.75
CA THR A 498 -31.60 -10.78 -13.00
C THR A 498 -30.60 -11.05 -11.87
N PRO A 499 -29.28 -11.06 -12.12
CA PRO A 499 -28.31 -11.58 -11.15
C PRO A 499 -28.18 -10.77 -9.86
N SER A 500 -28.69 -9.54 -9.84
CA SER A 500 -28.74 -8.66 -8.67
C SER A 500 -30.14 -8.50 -8.06
N ASP A 501 -31.14 -9.20 -8.58
CA ASP A 501 -32.51 -9.19 -8.07
C ASP A 501 -33.14 -10.60 -8.15
N PHE A 502 -33.20 -11.24 -6.98
CA PHE A 502 -33.83 -12.53 -6.68
C PHE A 502 -35.18 -12.33 -5.97
N GLY A 503 -35.58 -11.07 -5.77
CA GLY A 503 -36.88 -10.70 -5.21
C GLY A 503 -38.01 -10.92 -6.22
N SER A 504 -39.19 -10.47 -5.84
CA SER A 504 -40.43 -10.59 -6.59
C SER A 504 -40.46 -9.80 -7.90
N GLN A 505 -39.56 -8.82 -8.09
CA GLN A 505 -39.37 -8.11 -9.36
C GLN A 505 -38.30 -8.76 -10.25
N GLY A 506 -37.48 -9.66 -9.69
CA GLY A 506 -36.53 -10.46 -10.42
C GLY A 506 -37.20 -11.53 -11.29
N MET A 507 -36.46 -12.05 -12.27
CA MET A 507 -36.94 -13.18 -13.07
C MET A 507 -36.80 -14.49 -12.27
N PRO A 508 -37.79 -15.39 -12.30
CA PRO A 508 -37.68 -16.68 -11.63
C PRO A 508 -36.52 -17.52 -12.22
N PRO A 509 -35.93 -18.42 -11.43
CA PRO A 509 -34.90 -19.32 -11.93
C PRO A 509 -35.47 -20.23 -13.02
N THR A 510 -34.76 -20.34 -14.14
CA THR A 510 -35.11 -21.30 -15.22
C THR A 510 -35.04 -22.75 -14.73
N HIS A 511 -34.12 -23.05 -13.82
CA HIS A 511 -33.87 -24.39 -13.27
C HIS A 511 -33.70 -24.32 -11.74
N PRO A 512 -34.78 -24.17 -10.95
CA PRO A 512 -34.70 -23.96 -9.50
C PRO A 512 -33.98 -25.09 -8.77
N ALA A 513 -34.29 -26.35 -9.09
CA ALA A 513 -33.66 -27.50 -8.46
C ALA A 513 -32.15 -27.58 -8.73
N LEU A 514 -31.70 -27.14 -9.91
CA LEU A 514 -30.27 -27.07 -10.24
C LEU A 514 -29.57 -25.97 -9.43
N LEU A 515 -30.18 -24.80 -9.31
CA LEU A 515 -29.64 -23.71 -8.49
C LEU A 515 -29.47 -24.15 -7.03
N ASP A 516 -30.47 -24.83 -6.47
CA ASP A 516 -30.44 -25.34 -5.10
C ASP A 516 -29.40 -26.44 -4.92
N TYR A 517 -29.28 -27.35 -5.88
CA TYR A 517 -28.26 -28.38 -5.88
C TYR A 517 -26.85 -27.75 -5.84
N LEU A 518 -26.56 -26.81 -6.73
CA LEU A 518 -25.25 -26.15 -6.81
C LEU A 518 -24.95 -25.28 -5.58
N ALA A 519 -25.95 -24.58 -5.03
CA ALA A 519 -25.81 -23.83 -3.78
C ALA A 519 -25.54 -24.75 -2.58
N GLY A 520 -26.23 -25.87 -2.49
CA GLY A 520 -25.97 -26.90 -1.48
C GLY A 520 -24.59 -27.52 -1.62
N GLU A 521 -24.12 -27.77 -2.85
CA GLU A 521 -22.77 -28.26 -3.12
C GLU A 521 -21.69 -27.26 -2.70
N LEU A 522 -21.92 -25.96 -2.94
CA LEU A 522 -21.00 -24.92 -2.48
C LEU A 522 -20.85 -24.97 -0.95
N ILE A 523 -21.95 -25.03 -0.21
CA ILE A 523 -21.96 -25.07 1.26
C ILE A 523 -21.29 -26.36 1.76
N ARG A 524 -21.65 -27.53 1.22
CA ARG A 524 -21.06 -28.83 1.60
C ARG A 524 -19.55 -28.90 1.37
N ASN A 525 -19.05 -28.23 0.32
CA ASN A 525 -17.62 -28.18 -0.01
C ASN A 525 -16.89 -27.02 0.68
N GLY A 526 -17.42 -26.49 1.79
CA GLY A 526 -16.77 -25.46 2.59
C GLY A 526 -16.64 -24.12 1.87
N TRP A 527 -17.65 -23.77 1.06
CA TRP A 527 -17.76 -22.49 0.36
C TRP A 527 -16.64 -22.19 -0.65
N ARG A 528 -15.86 -23.19 -1.07
CA ARG A 528 -14.78 -23.01 -2.05
C ARG A 528 -15.33 -22.91 -3.47
N LEU A 529 -14.89 -21.90 -4.22
CA LEU A 529 -15.42 -21.62 -5.56
C LEU A 529 -14.80 -22.52 -6.65
N LYS A 530 -13.51 -22.88 -6.55
CA LYS A 530 -12.84 -23.69 -7.59
C LYS A 530 -13.46 -25.08 -7.83
N PRO A 531 -13.85 -25.85 -6.81
CA PRO A 531 -14.59 -27.09 -7.02
C PRO A 531 -15.88 -26.90 -7.82
N LEU A 532 -16.63 -25.82 -7.54
CA LEU A 532 -17.87 -25.50 -8.24
C LEU A 532 -17.60 -25.07 -9.69
N HIS A 533 -16.57 -24.26 -9.95
CA HIS A 533 -16.15 -23.96 -11.33
C HIS A 533 -15.83 -25.24 -12.11
N LYS A 534 -15.08 -26.17 -11.52
CA LYS A 534 -14.76 -27.46 -12.14
C LYS A 534 -16.03 -28.25 -12.45
N MET A 535 -16.98 -28.31 -11.52
CA MET A 535 -18.26 -28.99 -11.73
C MET A 535 -19.03 -28.42 -12.92
N ILE A 536 -19.12 -27.09 -13.02
CA ILE A 536 -19.78 -26.41 -14.15
C ILE A 536 -19.04 -26.72 -15.46
N MET A 537 -17.71 -26.53 -15.50
CA MET A 537 -16.90 -26.70 -16.72
C MET A 537 -16.82 -28.14 -17.21
N MET A 538 -16.99 -29.13 -16.32
CA MET A 538 -16.99 -30.55 -16.67
C MET A 538 -18.39 -31.08 -17.01
N SER A 539 -19.44 -30.27 -16.82
CA SER A 539 -20.81 -30.66 -17.15
C SER A 539 -21.01 -30.87 -18.66
N SER A 540 -21.97 -31.72 -19.03
CA SER A 540 -22.39 -31.87 -20.43
C SER A 540 -22.84 -30.54 -21.03
N VAL A 541 -23.58 -29.72 -20.26
CA VAL A 541 -24.11 -28.41 -20.66
C VAL A 541 -22.99 -27.45 -21.10
N TYR A 542 -21.90 -27.35 -20.31
CA TYR A 542 -20.77 -26.49 -20.67
C TYR A 542 -20.01 -27.00 -21.90
N ARG A 543 -19.96 -28.32 -22.08
CA ARG A 543 -19.21 -28.99 -23.16
C ARG A 543 -20.01 -29.20 -24.46
N GLN A 544 -21.24 -28.67 -24.54
CA GLN A 544 -22.05 -28.78 -25.76
C GLN A 544 -21.42 -28.00 -26.92
N GLN A 545 -21.75 -28.41 -28.14
CA GLN A 545 -21.40 -27.67 -29.34
C GLN A 545 -22.35 -26.49 -29.57
N GLY A 546 -21.92 -25.50 -30.36
CA GLY A 546 -22.73 -24.33 -30.73
C GLY A 546 -23.61 -24.51 -31.98
N ASN A 547 -23.67 -25.73 -32.53
CA ASN A 547 -24.35 -26.01 -33.79
C ASN A 547 -25.84 -25.62 -33.76
N LEU A 548 -26.31 -25.05 -34.87
CA LEU A 548 -27.71 -24.71 -35.06
C LEU A 548 -28.55 -25.98 -35.21
N ASN A 549 -29.57 -26.12 -34.34
CA ASN A 549 -30.63 -27.10 -34.49
C ASN A 549 -31.94 -26.35 -34.79
N GLN A 550 -32.51 -26.57 -35.98
CA GLN A 550 -33.69 -25.83 -36.43
C GLN A 550 -34.93 -26.05 -35.56
N MET A 551 -35.10 -27.25 -35.00
CA MET A 551 -36.23 -27.55 -34.12
C MET A 551 -36.04 -26.86 -32.76
N ALA A 552 -34.85 -26.97 -32.18
CA ALA A 552 -34.54 -26.34 -30.90
C ALA A 552 -34.62 -24.80 -31.00
N MET A 553 -34.16 -24.20 -32.10
CA MET A 553 -34.26 -22.76 -32.34
C MET A 553 -35.72 -22.27 -32.45
N LYS A 554 -36.64 -23.11 -32.94
CA LYS A 554 -38.08 -22.77 -32.98
C LYS A 554 -38.74 -22.87 -31.60
N ILE A 555 -38.34 -23.85 -30.78
CA ILE A 555 -38.93 -24.11 -29.46
C ILE A 555 -38.36 -23.17 -28.39
N ASP A 556 -37.04 -22.97 -28.40
CA ASP A 556 -36.29 -22.19 -27.42
C ASP A 556 -35.26 -21.29 -28.12
N PRO A 557 -35.71 -20.23 -28.84
CA PRO A 557 -34.83 -19.32 -29.56
C PRO A 557 -33.87 -18.55 -28.62
N GLU A 558 -34.28 -18.33 -27.38
CA GLU A 558 -33.50 -17.63 -26.34
C GLU A 558 -32.50 -18.55 -25.61
N ASN A 559 -32.45 -19.84 -25.96
CA ASN A 559 -31.58 -20.84 -25.33
C ASN A 559 -31.74 -20.90 -23.79
N LYS A 560 -32.98 -20.78 -23.29
CA LYS A 560 -33.33 -20.90 -21.86
C LYS A 560 -33.07 -22.29 -21.30
N LEU A 561 -33.21 -23.32 -22.15
CA LEU A 561 -33.00 -24.73 -21.83
C LEU A 561 -31.56 -25.18 -22.08
N TRP A 562 -30.67 -24.26 -22.47
CA TRP A 562 -29.25 -24.53 -22.65
C TRP A 562 -28.99 -25.69 -23.62
N TRP A 563 -29.65 -25.70 -24.78
CA TRP A 563 -29.52 -26.78 -25.78
C TRP A 563 -28.31 -26.59 -26.71
N ARG A 564 -27.63 -25.43 -26.67
CA ARG A 564 -26.37 -25.17 -27.37
C ARG A 564 -25.44 -24.26 -26.58
N ARG A 565 -24.16 -24.29 -26.94
CA ARG A 565 -23.17 -23.27 -26.55
C ARG A 565 -23.36 -22.03 -27.44
N GLY A 566 -23.37 -20.83 -26.84
CA GLY A 566 -23.47 -19.58 -27.58
C GLY A 566 -22.11 -18.90 -27.71
N ALA A 567 -21.86 -18.26 -28.85
CA ALA A 567 -20.71 -17.38 -29.03
C ALA A 567 -20.69 -16.29 -27.96
N THR A 568 -19.57 -16.16 -27.26
CA THR A 568 -19.38 -15.20 -26.18
C THR A 568 -18.40 -14.13 -26.63
N ARG A 569 -18.84 -12.88 -26.66
CA ARG A 569 -17.94 -11.74 -26.91
C ARG A 569 -17.00 -11.56 -25.72
N LEU A 570 -15.72 -11.39 -25.98
CA LEU A 570 -14.72 -11.04 -24.99
C LEU A 570 -15.00 -9.65 -24.40
N GLU A 571 -14.73 -9.51 -23.11
CA GLU A 571 -14.86 -8.24 -22.40
C GLU A 571 -13.69 -7.30 -22.74
N ALA A 572 -13.87 -5.99 -22.56
CA ALA A 572 -12.88 -4.97 -22.90
C ALA A 572 -11.46 -5.27 -22.40
N GLU A 573 -11.32 -5.66 -21.14
CA GLU A 573 -10.03 -6.02 -20.54
C GLU A 573 -9.41 -7.24 -21.21
N VAL A 574 -10.24 -8.22 -21.59
CA VAL A 574 -9.78 -9.45 -22.22
C VAL A 574 -9.37 -9.20 -23.67
N ILE A 575 -10.07 -8.33 -24.40
CA ILE A 575 -9.67 -7.89 -25.76
C ILE A 575 -8.30 -7.22 -25.70
N ARG A 576 -8.12 -6.23 -24.81
CA ARG A 576 -6.84 -5.55 -24.63
C ARG A 576 -5.73 -6.50 -24.18
N ASP A 577 -5.99 -7.34 -23.18
CA ASP A 577 -5.03 -8.33 -22.71
C ASP A 577 -4.65 -9.33 -23.81
N SER A 578 -5.58 -9.67 -24.71
CA SER A 578 -5.33 -10.56 -25.85
C SER A 578 -4.43 -9.89 -26.88
N LEU A 579 -4.62 -8.60 -27.17
CA LEU A 579 -3.72 -7.80 -28.02
C LEU A 579 -2.27 -7.80 -27.48
N LEU A 580 -2.11 -7.57 -26.17
CA LEU A 580 -0.80 -7.66 -25.50
C LEU A 580 -0.25 -9.10 -25.53
N ALA A 581 -1.12 -10.09 -25.34
CA ALA A 581 -0.72 -11.49 -25.31
C ALA A 581 -0.25 -12.00 -26.67
N VAL A 582 -0.88 -11.60 -27.80
CA VAL A 582 -0.46 -12.03 -29.15
C VAL A 582 0.81 -11.33 -29.60
N SER A 583 0.95 -10.03 -29.31
CA SER A 583 2.17 -9.28 -29.61
C SER A 583 3.39 -9.70 -28.77
N GLY A 584 3.19 -10.49 -27.70
CA GLY A 584 4.27 -10.93 -26.81
C GLY A 584 4.72 -9.84 -25.84
N THR A 585 3.92 -8.78 -25.68
CA THR A 585 4.25 -7.63 -24.82
C THR A 585 3.65 -7.71 -23.42
N LEU A 586 2.71 -8.63 -23.17
CA LEU A 586 2.01 -8.73 -21.88
C LEU A 586 2.97 -8.97 -20.70
N ASP A 587 3.07 -7.99 -19.81
CA ASP A 587 3.70 -8.14 -18.49
C ASP A 587 2.73 -8.90 -17.56
N LYS A 588 3.18 -10.05 -17.05
CA LYS A 588 2.41 -10.92 -16.15
C LYS A 588 2.64 -10.62 -14.67
N ARG A 589 3.43 -9.59 -14.34
CA ARG A 589 3.67 -9.17 -12.96
C ARG A 589 2.36 -8.75 -12.31
N MET A 590 2.11 -9.34 -11.15
CA MET A 590 0.90 -9.11 -10.37
C MET A 590 1.14 -8.08 -9.28
N PHE A 591 0.06 -7.38 -8.90
CA PHE A 591 -0.04 -6.43 -7.79
C PHE A 591 0.70 -5.10 -8.05
N ASP A 592 0.88 -4.33 -6.98
CA ASP A 592 1.37 -2.94 -6.96
C ASP A 592 0.37 -1.91 -7.49
N LYS A 593 0.72 -0.63 -7.32
CA LYS A 593 -0.08 0.48 -7.81
C LYS A 593 -0.33 0.36 -9.32
N GLY A 594 -1.54 0.72 -9.73
CA GLY A 594 -1.92 0.72 -11.14
C GLY A 594 -1.33 1.89 -11.95
N SER A 595 -1.64 1.90 -13.24
CA SER A 595 -1.28 2.98 -14.16
C SER A 595 -2.52 3.51 -14.89
N VAL A 596 -2.60 4.82 -15.08
CA VAL A 596 -3.63 5.46 -15.94
C VAL A 596 -3.25 5.43 -17.42
N ASP A 597 -2.02 5.01 -17.75
CA ASP A 597 -1.57 4.89 -19.14
C ASP A 597 -2.15 3.64 -19.79
N GLN A 598 -2.97 3.83 -20.83
CA GLN A 598 -3.54 2.74 -21.60
C GLN A 598 -2.48 1.84 -22.27
N ARG A 599 -1.27 2.36 -22.49
CA ARG A 599 -0.13 1.65 -23.10
C ARG A 599 0.68 0.80 -22.10
N GLU A 600 0.35 0.84 -20.81
CA GLU A 600 0.92 -0.07 -19.81
C GLU A 600 0.85 -1.53 -20.31
N THR A 601 1.89 -2.31 -20.10
CA THR A 601 1.96 -3.67 -20.64
C THR A 601 1.40 -4.72 -19.70
N ARG A 602 1.15 -4.37 -18.43
CA ARG A 602 0.43 -5.23 -17.49
C ARG A 602 -1.01 -5.48 -17.92
N ARG A 603 -1.59 -6.56 -17.40
CA ARG A 603 -3.01 -6.86 -17.54
C ARG A 603 -3.88 -5.66 -17.18
N SER A 604 -5.00 -5.53 -17.87
CA SER A 604 -5.91 -4.40 -17.77
C SER A 604 -6.52 -4.23 -16.38
N ILE A 605 -6.58 -5.27 -15.55
CA ILE A 605 -7.00 -5.16 -14.13
C ILE A 605 -6.04 -4.27 -13.30
N TYR A 606 -4.80 -4.07 -13.74
CA TYR A 606 -3.82 -3.18 -13.12
C TYR A 606 -3.84 -1.77 -13.71
N LEU A 607 -4.73 -1.48 -14.64
CA LEU A 607 -5.01 -0.11 -15.00
C LEU A 607 -5.78 0.58 -13.87
N THR A 608 -5.42 1.83 -13.60
CA THR A 608 -6.05 2.60 -12.54
C THR A 608 -7.44 3.04 -12.98
N VAL A 609 -8.44 2.60 -12.23
CA VAL A 609 -9.84 2.96 -12.48
C VAL A 609 -10.10 4.32 -11.84
N LYS A 610 -10.10 5.36 -12.66
CA LYS A 610 -10.44 6.74 -12.26
C LYS A 610 -11.77 7.15 -12.87
N ARG A 611 -12.71 7.61 -12.04
CA ARG A 611 -14.09 7.91 -12.46
C ARG A 611 -14.18 9.07 -13.45
N SER A 612 -13.30 10.06 -13.35
CA SER A 612 -13.25 11.22 -14.25
C SER A 612 -12.29 11.04 -15.43
N ASN A 613 -11.55 9.93 -15.50
CA ASN A 613 -10.55 9.68 -16.54
C ASN A 613 -10.66 8.23 -17.02
N LEU A 614 -11.58 8.01 -17.96
CA LEU A 614 -11.84 6.68 -18.52
C LEU A 614 -10.78 6.32 -19.55
N ILE A 615 -10.40 5.04 -19.58
CA ILE A 615 -9.40 4.53 -20.52
C ILE A 615 -10.08 4.28 -21.88
N PRO A 616 -9.66 4.96 -22.97
CA PRO A 616 -10.41 4.97 -24.23
C PRO A 616 -10.70 3.60 -24.81
N ILE A 617 -9.70 2.71 -24.87
CA ILE A 617 -9.90 1.35 -25.41
C ILE A 617 -10.85 0.52 -24.55
N LEU A 618 -10.86 0.73 -23.22
CA LEU A 618 -11.78 0.02 -22.34
C LEU A 618 -13.22 0.51 -22.53
N GLN A 619 -13.40 1.83 -22.59
CA GLN A 619 -14.71 2.46 -22.83
C GLN A 619 -15.30 2.06 -24.18
N LEU A 620 -14.46 2.01 -25.23
CA LEU A 620 -14.88 1.61 -26.57
C LEU A 620 -15.50 0.20 -26.61
N PHE A 621 -14.99 -0.72 -25.80
CA PHE A 621 -15.46 -2.11 -25.71
C PHE A 621 -16.37 -2.38 -24.50
N ASP A 622 -17.09 -1.34 -24.05
CA ASP A 622 -18.16 -1.43 -23.05
C ASP A 622 -17.67 -1.81 -21.63
N ALA A 623 -16.44 -1.42 -21.25
CA ALA A 623 -16.03 -1.55 -19.85
C ALA A 623 -17.01 -0.80 -18.93
N PRO A 624 -17.42 -1.40 -17.79
CA PRO A 624 -18.39 -0.79 -16.90
C PRO A 624 -17.84 0.51 -16.28
N ASP A 625 -18.71 1.49 -16.07
CA ASP A 625 -18.36 2.60 -15.19
C ASP A 625 -18.32 2.14 -13.73
N ALA A 626 -17.57 2.86 -12.90
CA ALA A 626 -17.44 2.56 -11.47
C ALA A 626 -18.35 3.44 -10.61
N MET A 627 -19.45 3.97 -11.15
CA MET A 627 -20.40 4.80 -10.37
C MET A 627 -21.39 3.95 -9.57
N GLN A 628 -21.74 2.76 -10.08
CA GLN A 628 -22.67 1.83 -9.45
C GLN A 628 -22.22 0.38 -9.63
N GLY A 629 -22.78 -0.54 -8.83
CA GLY A 629 -22.48 -1.96 -8.96
C GLY A 629 -23.08 -2.56 -10.23
N ILE A 630 -22.28 -3.25 -11.04
CA ILE A 630 -22.72 -3.85 -12.30
C ILE A 630 -22.81 -5.37 -12.17
N GLY A 631 -24.05 -5.90 -12.17
CA GLY A 631 -24.31 -7.34 -12.09
C GLY A 631 -24.29 -8.07 -13.45
N GLN A 632 -24.45 -7.33 -14.55
CA GLN A 632 -24.41 -7.84 -15.90
C GLN A 632 -23.82 -6.76 -16.80
N ARG A 633 -22.72 -7.07 -17.47
CA ARG A 633 -22.08 -6.14 -18.42
C ARG A 633 -22.91 -6.05 -19.70
N ILE A 634 -22.97 -4.84 -20.25
CA ILE A 634 -23.50 -4.61 -21.60
C ILE A 634 -22.40 -5.00 -22.59
N ALA A 635 -22.78 -5.59 -23.72
CA ALA A 635 -21.87 -5.87 -24.82
C ALA A 635 -22.52 -5.34 -26.10
N THR A 636 -21.90 -4.35 -26.72
CA THR A 636 -22.36 -3.79 -27.99
C THR A 636 -21.49 -4.27 -29.14
N THR A 637 -22.08 -4.39 -30.33
CA THR A 637 -21.35 -4.64 -31.58
C THR A 637 -21.64 -3.48 -32.51
N VAL A 638 -20.76 -2.48 -32.52
CA VAL A 638 -20.97 -1.22 -33.27
C VAL A 638 -19.80 -0.95 -34.22
N PRO A 639 -20.05 -0.32 -35.39
CA PRO A 639 -18.99 -0.04 -36.37
C PRO A 639 -17.74 0.68 -35.82
N PRO A 640 -17.83 1.64 -34.88
CA PRO A 640 -16.66 2.28 -34.28
C PRO A 640 -15.66 1.32 -33.63
N GLN A 641 -16.11 0.20 -33.05
CA GLN A 641 -15.23 -0.80 -32.44
C GLN A 641 -14.35 -1.48 -33.51
N ALA A 642 -14.95 -1.91 -34.62
CA ALA A 642 -14.22 -2.51 -35.73
C ALA A 642 -13.29 -1.49 -36.41
N LEU A 643 -13.77 -0.26 -36.64
CA LEU A 643 -12.96 0.82 -37.21
C LEU A 643 -11.76 1.17 -36.34
N ALA A 644 -11.89 1.15 -35.02
CA ALA A 644 -10.77 1.39 -34.11
C ALA A 644 -9.72 0.27 -34.20
N MET A 645 -10.13 -1.00 -34.33
CA MET A 645 -9.19 -2.10 -34.53
C MET A 645 -8.40 -1.95 -35.85
N MET A 646 -9.05 -1.41 -36.89
CA MET A 646 -8.42 -1.19 -38.20
C MET A 646 -7.54 0.07 -38.28
N ASN A 647 -7.85 1.13 -37.53
CA ASN A 647 -7.24 2.45 -37.72
C ASN A 647 -6.45 2.98 -36.52
N SER A 648 -6.50 2.31 -35.37
CA SER A 648 -5.79 2.76 -34.17
C SER A 648 -4.28 2.58 -34.33
N SER A 649 -3.52 3.64 -34.08
CA SER A 649 -2.05 3.58 -34.02
C SER A 649 -1.55 2.61 -32.96
N TYR A 650 -2.30 2.44 -31.86
CA TYR A 650 -1.98 1.45 -30.83
C TYR A 650 -2.17 0.01 -31.34
N VAL A 651 -3.25 -0.26 -32.06
CA VAL A 651 -3.49 -1.60 -32.63
C VAL A 651 -2.50 -1.91 -33.75
N ARG A 652 -2.12 -0.89 -34.53
CA ARG A 652 -1.02 -1.02 -35.51
C ARG A 652 0.30 -1.39 -34.86
N GLU A 653 0.70 -0.69 -33.79
CA GLU A 653 1.91 -1.01 -33.03
C GLU A 653 1.89 -2.45 -32.48
N ILE A 654 0.72 -2.92 -32.02
CA ILE A 654 0.52 -4.31 -31.58
C ILE A 654 0.71 -5.29 -32.75
N ALA A 655 0.18 -4.98 -33.93
CA ALA A 655 0.31 -5.82 -35.12
C ALA A 655 1.77 -5.93 -35.60
N GLU A 656 2.54 -4.84 -35.54
CA GLU A 656 3.97 -4.83 -35.86
C GLU A 656 4.80 -5.67 -34.89
N LYS A 657 4.49 -5.58 -33.59
CA LYS A 657 5.13 -6.44 -32.58
C LYS A 657 4.71 -7.90 -32.73
N PHE A 658 3.45 -8.15 -33.12
CA PHE A 658 2.98 -9.49 -33.43
C PHE A 658 3.71 -10.09 -34.65
N ALA A 659 3.90 -9.32 -35.71
CA ALA A 659 4.68 -9.70 -36.89
C ALA A 659 6.12 -10.08 -36.52
N THR A 660 6.80 -9.22 -35.75
CA THR A 660 8.15 -9.48 -35.23
C THR A 660 8.19 -10.78 -34.43
N ARG A 661 7.16 -11.06 -33.62
CA ARG A 661 7.12 -12.28 -32.80
C ARG A 661 6.96 -13.55 -33.62
N ILE A 662 6.06 -13.57 -34.61
CA ILE A 662 5.80 -14.77 -35.40
C ILE A 662 6.89 -15.04 -36.43
N ARG A 663 7.56 -13.97 -36.89
CA ARG A 663 8.76 -14.02 -37.73
C ARG A 663 9.99 -14.19 -36.85
N SER A 664 10.13 -15.39 -36.26
CA SER A 664 11.23 -15.70 -35.33
C SER A 664 12.64 -15.67 -35.96
N ASP A 665 12.71 -15.78 -37.29
CA ASP A 665 13.92 -15.73 -38.12
C ASP A 665 13.53 -15.21 -39.51
N GLU A 666 14.44 -14.52 -40.20
CA GLU A 666 14.25 -14.02 -41.57
C GLU A 666 14.00 -15.15 -42.57
N SER A 667 14.44 -16.38 -42.25
CA SER A 667 14.27 -17.59 -43.06
C SER A 667 12.87 -18.23 -42.99
N ALA A 668 11.99 -17.77 -42.07
CA ALA A 668 10.67 -18.37 -41.88
C ALA A 668 9.80 -18.23 -43.14
N SER A 669 9.22 -19.35 -43.58
CA SER A 669 8.35 -19.37 -44.76
C SER A 669 6.99 -18.74 -44.48
N ILE A 670 6.32 -18.21 -45.52
CA ILE A 670 4.98 -17.61 -45.40
C ILE A 670 3.96 -18.58 -44.77
N PRO A 671 3.87 -19.87 -45.17
CA PRO A 671 2.96 -20.82 -44.52
C PRO A 671 3.23 -20.98 -43.01
N GLU A 672 4.49 -21.04 -42.59
CA GLU A 672 4.85 -21.13 -41.17
C GLU A 672 4.43 -19.87 -40.39
N ILE A 673 4.61 -18.68 -41.00
CA ILE A 673 4.18 -17.40 -40.41
C ILE A 673 2.67 -17.40 -40.22
N ILE A 674 1.89 -17.83 -41.21
CA ILE A 674 0.42 -17.89 -41.14
C ILE A 674 -0.01 -18.87 -40.05
N GLN A 675 0.57 -20.07 -40.02
CA GLN A 675 0.24 -21.09 -39.01
C GLN A 675 0.51 -20.57 -37.58
N ARG A 676 1.66 -19.91 -37.36
CA ARG A 676 1.99 -19.29 -36.06
C ARG A 676 1.01 -18.19 -35.69
N ALA A 677 0.62 -17.33 -36.64
CA ALA A 677 -0.34 -16.26 -36.38
C ALA A 677 -1.70 -16.82 -35.93
N TYR A 678 -2.23 -17.82 -36.62
CA TYR A 678 -3.50 -18.47 -36.28
C TYR A 678 -3.43 -19.19 -34.93
N GLN A 679 -2.32 -19.87 -34.63
CA GLN A 679 -2.14 -20.52 -33.33
C GLN A 679 -2.08 -19.51 -32.18
N HIS A 680 -1.36 -18.39 -32.37
CA HIS A 680 -1.24 -17.36 -31.35
C HIS A 680 -2.54 -16.57 -31.13
N ALA A 681 -3.23 -16.19 -32.20
CA ALA A 681 -4.39 -15.31 -32.12
C ALA A 681 -5.71 -16.08 -31.95
N LEU A 682 -5.86 -17.24 -32.59
CA LEU A 682 -7.14 -17.97 -32.69
C LEU A 682 -7.09 -19.36 -32.03
N SER A 683 -5.92 -19.79 -31.51
CA SER A 683 -5.73 -21.09 -30.86
C SER A 683 -6.08 -22.32 -31.74
N ARG A 684 -5.98 -22.18 -33.06
CA ARG A 684 -6.16 -23.25 -34.04
C ARG A 684 -5.19 -23.11 -35.21
N LEU A 685 -5.14 -24.11 -36.09
CA LEU A 685 -4.46 -24.00 -37.38
C LEU A 685 -5.38 -23.33 -38.42
N PRO A 686 -4.81 -22.66 -39.44
CA PRO A 686 -5.58 -22.20 -40.59
C PRO A 686 -6.10 -23.41 -41.38
N THR A 687 -7.26 -23.26 -42.00
CA THR A 687 -7.72 -24.19 -43.04
C THR A 687 -6.86 -24.02 -44.30
N THR A 688 -6.87 -25.01 -45.20
CA THR A 688 -6.13 -24.92 -46.48
C THR A 688 -6.54 -23.70 -47.30
N ALA A 689 -7.82 -23.32 -47.28
CA ALA A 689 -8.31 -22.14 -47.98
C ALA A 689 -7.81 -20.83 -47.34
N GLU A 690 -7.84 -20.73 -46.00
CA GLU A 690 -7.30 -19.58 -45.27
C GLU A 690 -5.79 -19.43 -45.52
N GLU A 691 -5.02 -20.51 -45.47
CA GLU A 691 -3.58 -20.47 -45.71
C GLU A 691 -3.24 -19.98 -47.12
N GLN A 692 -3.96 -20.47 -48.14
CA GLN A 692 -3.79 -20.02 -49.52
C GLN A 692 -4.16 -18.53 -49.70
N GLN A 693 -5.29 -18.10 -49.14
CA GLN A 693 -5.76 -16.73 -49.24
C GLN A 693 -4.82 -15.74 -48.53
N MET A 694 -4.37 -16.08 -47.31
CA MET A 694 -3.44 -15.24 -46.55
C MET A 694 -2.04 -15.22 -47.17
N SER A 695 -1.60 -16.32 -47.77
CA SER A 695 -0.34 -16.36 -48.52
C SER A 695 -0.38 -15.43 -49.74
N ALA A 696 -1.49 -15.42 -50.48
CA ALA A 696 -1.68 -14.50 -51.60
C ALA A 696 -1.74 -13.04 -51.12
N PHE A 697 -2.43 -12.77 -50.01
CA PHE A 697 -2.51 -11.44 -49.41
C PHE A 697 -1.14 -10.89 -49.02
N ILE A 698 -0.32 -11.65 -48.29
CA ILE A 698 1.02 -11.20 -47.85
C ILE A 698 1.90 -10.88 -49.06
N LYS A 699 1.91 -11.75 -50.09
CA LYS A 699 2.70 -11.53 -51.30
C LYS A 699 2.24 -10.29 -52.06
N GLY A 700 0.93 -10.14 -52.27
CA GLY A 700 0.37 -8.98 -52.96
C GLY A 700 0.62 -7.66 -52.20
N GLN A 701 0.58 -7.67 -50.87
CA GLN A 701 0.94 -6.48 -50.08
C GLN A 701 2.44 -6.17 -50.15
N ALA A 702 3.31 -7.17 -50.10
CA ALA A 702 4.74 -6.92 -50.28
C ALA A 702 5.04 -6.31 -51.65
N GLU A 703 4.37 -6.76 -52.71
CA GLU A 703 4.48 -6.20 -54.06
C GLU A 703 3.96 -4.75 -54.14
N SER A 704 2.88 -4.41 -53.42
CA SER A 704 2.31 -3.05 -53.42
C SER A 704 3.22 -2.00 -52.76
N TYR A 705 4.15 -2.44 -51.90
CA TYR A 705 5.19 -1.59 -51.29
C TYR A 705 6.45 -1.40 -52.16
N GLY A 706 6.52 -2.02 -53.34
CA GLY A 706 7.63 -1.87 -54.29
C GLY A 706 8.98 -2.31 -53.71
N ASP A 707 10.06 -1.62 -54.07
CA ASP A 707 11.44 -1.99 -53.71
C ASP A 707 11.84 -1.60 -52.26
N SER A 708 10.87 -1.35 -51.37
CA SER A 708 11.17 -1.04 -49.97
C SER A 708 11.88 -2.22 -49.29
N PRO A 709 13.04 -2.02 -48.64
CA PRO A 709 13.71 -3.09 -47.88
C PRO A 709 12.84 -3.71 -46.78
N GLN A 710 11.79 -3.00 -46.35
CA GLN A 710 10.85 -3.39 -45.30
C GLN A 710 9.49 -3.84 -45.85
N ALA A 711 9.36 -4.02 -47.18
CA ALA A 711 8.10 -4.37 -47.83
C ALA A 711 7.48 -5.65 -47.23
N MET A 712 8.28 -6.70 -47.06
CA MET A 712 7.81 -7.97 -46.49
C MET A 712 7.43 -7.84 -45.02
N ASP A 713 8.21 -7.12 -44.21
CA ASP A 713 7.89 -6.88 -42.80
C ASP A 713 6.57 -6.11 -42.63
N THR A 714 6.38 -5.10 -43.48
CA THR A 714 5.16 -4.29 -43.48
C THR A 714 3.95 -5.12 -43.90
N ALA A 715 4.09 -5.97 -44.93
CA ALA A 715 3.03 -6.87 -45.38
C ALA A 715 2.65 -7.93 -44.32
N ILE A 716 3.63 -8.45 -43.57
CA ILE A 716 3.36 -9.37 -42.45
C ILE A 716 2.65 -8.64 -41.31
N ALA A 717 3.00 -7.37 -41.03
CA ALA A 717 2.28 -6.56 -40.05
C ALA A 717 0.82 -6.29 -40.47
N ASP A 718 0.55 -6.02 -41.75
CA ASP A 718 -0.82 -5.88 -42.28
C ASP A 718 -1.63 -7.18 -42.13
N PHE A 719 -1.00 -8.32 -42.41
CA PHE A 719 -1.60 -9.64 -42.20
C PHE A 719 -1.92 -9.86 -40.71
N CYS A 720 -0.97 -9.57 -39.81
CA CYS A 720 -1.20 -9.66 -38.37
C CYS A 720 -2.36 -8.78 -37.92
N GLN A 721 -2.47 -7.57 -38.48
CA GLN A 721 -3.58 -6.65 -38.21
C GLN A 721 -4.91 -7.21 -38.71
N THR A 722 -4.92 -7.87 -39.87
CA THR A 722 -6.12 -8.54 -40.42
C THR A 722 -6.57 -9.66 -39.48
N VAL A 723 -5.64 -10.49 -38.99
CA VAL A 723 -5.93 -11.61 -38.08
C VAL A 723 -6.56 -11.13 -36.78
N ILE A 724 -6.01 -10.09 -36.13
CA ILE A 724 -6.57 -9.55 -34.88
C ILE A 724 -7.90 -8.79 -35.09
N CYS A 725 -8.26 -8.47 -36.34
CA CYS A 725 -9.56 -7.88 -36.69
C CYS A 725 -10.64 -8.93 -37.02
N LEU A 726 -10.30 -10.21 -37.05
CA LEU A 726 -11.28 -11.28 -37.29
C LEU A 726 -12.28 -11.37 -36.14
N ASN A 727 -13.53 -11.72 -36.45
CA ASN A 727 -14.56 -11.95 -35.43
C ASN A 727 -14.11 -13.01 -34.41
N GLU A 728 -13.43 -14.07 -34.84
CA GLU A 728 -12.93 -15.14 -33.98
C GLU A 728 -11.89 -14.67 -32.95
N PHE A 729 -11.26 -13.51 -33.17
CA PHE A 729 -10.36 -12.91 -32.16
C PHE A 729 -11.14 -12.31 -30.97
N ILE A 730 -12.38 -11.85 -31.20
CA ILE A 730 -13.21 -11.16 -30.20
C ILE A 730 -14.36 -12.05 -29.70
N PHE A 731 -14.82 -13.02 -30.48
CA PHE A 731 -15.92 -13.92 -30.13
C PHE A 731 -15.39 -15.35 -29.97
N VAL A 732 -15.62 -15.94 -28.80
CA VAL A 732 -15.20 -17.30 -28.46
C VAL A 732 -16.42 -18.21 -28.29
N ASP A 733 -16.36 -19.41 -28.88
CA ASP A 733 -17.40 -20.43 -28.77
C ASP A 733 -17.19 -21.34 -27.55
#